data_AF-A0A8H4TZB9-F1
#
_entry.id   AF-A0A8H4TZB9-F1
#
_cell.length_a   1.000
_cell.length_b   1.000
_cell.length_c   1.000
_cell.angle_alpha   90.00
_cell.angle_beta   90.00
_cell.angle_gamma   90.00
#
_symmetry.space_group_name_H-M   'P 1'
#
loop_
_entity.id
_entity.type
_entity.pdbx_description
1 polymer ?
#
loop_
_entity_poly.entity_id
_entity_poly.type
_entity_poly.pdbx_seq_one_letter_code
_entity_poly.pdbx_strand_id
1 'polypeptide(L)'
;MVKSPVSRASIRNTGVALIIVASIAVAFRLYFGIVHHKRFRIEDIWLASCYIFFIVLAILYLYIVPAFFRLTDLGEGLIEPYATANDDALFIQKGLFTVSACLWFCLWSAKFSLLWMYKKLLVQLPFYMKLWYALVGFCVVTLIGTIITLFLACSSMEAWFAVGKCTTPRDVKAAAVSMWFAYAVDVLTDLLIMLLPLRLIIALQMPLSRKLSIAALFCLGWVCIIASTVRVTQLGQPGGQPTVPWLALWGTIEAAIAVIIVTGPGLYRLAKLHSRSRRDYYAETSRTKTSHNKSKSRGQTTNHGQTELQPYPNAHASVMAGHPSSSQEGLVNTPKYDIRVTKEVSINSLEEGNGSKKKKKHLCLISESEPHAAIISLKPTTRMNKPLKSFVNDTKLLAKKALKLPLKAYTETVQKCTTLLRAVGLGIVTITRGPEERKKLFTDSRKVALARCGVHILPSSVSIILITINLLGYFIGGELQGSQDGDSIKLGILQICAKVQELLVVASLSTVIFHVLRSELVFGPGLPLGLMGAGYKFTSLSFFWSSEFWGSVTYNKQAPRYRKVFIFGLLVVSGVLAVLAGPTSAVLMIPRELDWKTGGCNFYLNGTKEEMWPQRPDLPILNCSGSTWMNNSRCLANGYQSIHETFSNRRGNSQSGIVALQIADSDLRKNVHARVREPYEPWVETWAFTAHAPSAIMQAASFTLWISALNYLISLADSITHPNPKLLGYGSSRTAVVETELPAARVVCNDETILIERNATFVEGKFPMLPEYSLRWRTNPSDGQFMTWFESVDVTGIVLPMVSIPSQTSIMVKPIDLPPIPEQASSVGAILLSSDDTNTSRWIMQTCSVDARWAKGKTEITENYISVKYDFGADQPRSLVDSEVEVAGFGWGGFVPPEDGTWRRINVSAEWLDALNPEIPGNNQDEASQGSRRQTTIESIIEASAHGNLGDQESTLLRELALAVTVVDGLSRSSSYRTANYSSMFEPLVSEPWDKSSAKSLVRLGGPRNTPEGKEAIKNAKLKMQMHLRGYAMSVVGWFDYLCIAVLLTHAVIALAHSIWIVWHEKTSDAWENITELMALCLNSERPDLTGEDELSNTSAGVRTWMPTRQVGWVEAYKSRDAASAMTCSSTEYREQLQLRFGRGRHTKGTERDSQFQVEVKAEYGRL
;
A
#
# COMPACT_ATOMS: atom_id res chain seq x y z
N MET A 1 -10.31 -9.49 -20.55
CA MET A 1 -9.24 -8.50 -20.28
C MET A 1 -9.22 -8.19 -18.80
N VAL A 2 -8.03 -8.06 -18.20
CA VAL A 2 -7.88 -7.83 -16.75
C VAL A 2 -8.09 -6.35 -16.45
N LYS A 3 -9.06 -6.03 -15.58
CA LYS A 3 -9.32 -4.68 -15.08
C LYS A 3 -8.01 -4.11 -14.51
N SER A 4 -7.48 -3.04 -15.09
CA SER A 4 -6.16 -2.53 -14.69
C SER A 4 -6.20 -2.08 -13.22
N PRO A 5 -5.23 -2.45 -12.37
CA PRO A 5 -5.22 -2.12 -10.94
C PRO A 5 -4.97 -0.62 -10.65
N VAL A 6 -4.85 0.21 -11.70
CA VAL A 6 -4.44 1.61 -11.61
C VAL A 6 -5.52 2.50 -12.22
N SER A 7 -6.09 3.40 -11.41
CA SER A 7 -7.11 4.35 -11.89
C SER A 7 -6.50 5.53 -12.66
N ARG A 8 -7.30 6.13 -13.55
CA ARG A 8 -6.94 7.35 -14.30
C ARG A 8 -6.53 8.50 -13.36
N ALA A 9 -7.20 8.65 -12.23
CA ALA A 9 -6.91 9.67 -11.23
C ALA A 9 -5.54 9.44 -10.57
N SER A 10 -5.20 8.19 -10.24
CA SER A 10 -3.91 7.84 -9.64
C SER A 10 -2.74 8.22 -10.54
N ILE A 11 -2.82 7.96 -11.85
CA ILE A 11 -1.76 8.32 -12.80
C ILE A 11 -1.64 9.84 -12.94
N ARG A 12 -2.77 10.54 -13.08
CA ARG A 12 -2.77 12.00 -13.21
C ARG A 12 -2.15 12.67 -11.99
N ASN A 13 -2.62 12.29 -10.80
CA ASN A 13 -2.17 12.90 -9.55
C ASN A 13 -0.69 12.60 -9.27
N THR A 14 -0.27 11.34 -9.47
CA THR A 14 1.13 10.93 -9.29
C THR A 14 2.05 11.62 -10.29
N GLY A 15 1.67 11.66 -11.58
CA GLY A 15 2.44 12.32 -12.63
C GLY A 15 2.65 13.82 -12.35
N VAL A 16 1.59 14.54 -11.99
CA VAL A 16 1.68 15.97 -11.65
C VAL A 16 2.54 16.20 -10.40
N ALA A 17 2.36 15.39 -9.36
CA ALA A 17 3.16 15.50 -8.13
C ALA A 17 4.65 15.29 -8.39
N LEU A 18 5.01 14.26 -9.18
CA LEU A 18 6.41 13.96 -9.52
C LEU A 18 7.03 15.04 -10.40
N ILE A 19 6.28 15.62 -11.34
CA ILE A 19 6.74 16.78 -12.12
C ILE A 19 7.12 17.91 -11.16
N ILE A 20 6.21 18.30 -10.25
CA ILE A 20 6.46 19.40 -9.30
C ILE A 20 7.71 19.13 -8.45
N VAL A 21 7.82 17.93 -7.87
CA VAL A 21 8.94 17.58 -6.99
C VAL A 21 10.27 17.57 -7.75
N ALA A 22 10.31 16.95 -8.94
CA ALA A 22 11.52 16.90 -9.76
C ALA A 22 11.92 18.29 -10.26
N SER A 23 10.95 19.12 -10.69
CA SER A 23 11.19 20.51 -11.10
C SER A 23 11.79 21.33 -9.97
N ILE A 24 11.28 21.20 -8.74
CA ILE A 24 11.83 21.91 -7.57
C ILE A 24 13.27 21.46 -7.30
N ALA A 25 13.54 20.15 -7.32
CA ALA A 25 14.88 19.61 -7.07
C ALA A 25 15.91 20.11 -8.09
N VAL A 26 15.55 20.11 -9.38
CA VAL A 26 16.40 20.62 -10.47
C VAL A 26 16.57 22.14 -10.38
N ALA A 27 15.47 22.89 -10.18
CA ALA A 27 15.51 24.34 -10.06
C ALA A 27 16.38 24.79 -8.90
N PHE A 28 16.28 24.12 -7.74
CA PHE A 28 17.14 24.38 -6.60
C PHE A 28 18.61 24.15 -6.98
N ARG A 29 18.94 22.99 -7.58
CA ARG A 29 20.33 22.71 -7.99
C ARG A 29 20.88 23.74 -8.99
N LEU A 30 20.10 24.12 -10.00
CA LEU A 30 20.51 25.09 -11.01
C LEU A 30 20.67 26.50 -10.40
N TYR A 31 19.72 26.93 -9.56
CA TYR A 31 19.78 28.21 -8.86
C TYR A 31 21.07 28.35 -8.05
N PHE A 32 21.38 27.38 -7.20
CA PHE A 32 22.61 27.43 -6.40
C PHE A 32 23.89 27.26 -7.23
N GLY A 33 23.86 26.45 -8.30
CA GLY A 33 24.98 26.30 -9.22
C GLY A 33 25.34 27.61 -9.95
N ILE A 34 24.33 28.32 -10.44
CA ILE A 34 24.48 29.61 -11.15
C ILE A 34 24.92 30.71 -10.17
N VAL A 35 24.27 30.81 -9.01
CA VAL A 35 24.52 31.89 -8.03
C VAL A 35 25.88 31.76 -7.34
N HIS A 36 26.31 30.55 -6.94
CA HIS A 36 27.53 30.39 -6.14
C HIS A 36 28.78 30.00 -6.95
N HIS A 37 28.65 29.31 -8.08
CA HIS A 37 29.81 28.71 -8.76
C HIS A 37 30.17 29.36 -10.12
N LYS A 38 29.31 30.23 -10.68
CA LYS A 38 29.54 31.00 -11.93
C LYS A 38 30.08 30.19 -13.14
N ARG A 39 29.97 28.86 -13.15
CA ARG A 39 30.41 27.98 -14.24
C ARG A 39 29.47 26.79 -14.39
N PHE A 40 28.91 26.61 -15.59
CA PHE A 40 28.19 25.39 -15.97
C PHE A 40 29.16 24.22 -16.11
N ARG A 41 28.84 23.08 -15.50
CA ARG A 41 29.66 21.87 -15.60
C ARG A 41 28.99 20.85 -16.51
N ILE A 42 29.78 19.96 -17.10
CA ILE A 42 29.29 18.94 -18.04
C ILE A 42 28.27 18.00 -17.36
N GLU A 43 28.43 17.71 -16.05
CA GLU A 43 27.43 16.94 -15.31
C GLU A 43 26.04 17.61 -15.25
N ASP A 44 25.98 18.94 -15.31
CA ASP A 44 24.72 19.69 -15.27
C ASP A 44 24.04 19.73 -16.66
N ILE A 45 24.80 19.56 -17.75
CA ILE A 45 24.25 19.40 -19.12
C ILE A 45 23.52 18.06 -19.22
N TRP A 46 24.12 16.97 -18.73
CA TRP A 46 23.48 15.66 -18.69
C TRP A 46 22.27 15.62 -17.75
N LEU A 47 22.30 16.36 -16.64
CA LEU A 47 21.13 16.54 -15.78
C LEU A 47 20.00 17.29 -16.51
N ALA A 48 20.31 18.37 -17.22
CA ALA A 48 19.32 19.11 -17.99
C ALA A 48 18.69 18.24 -19.09
N SER A 49 19.51 17.44 -19.79
CA SER A 49 19.02 16.46 -20.77
C SER A 49 18.10 15.42 -20.13
N CYS A 50 18.51 14.83 -19.00
CA CYS A 50 17.69 13.88 -18.22
C CYS A 50 16.33 14.48 -17.85
N TYR A 51 16.31 15.72 -17.36
CA TYR A 51 15.08 16.43 -16.97
C TYR A 51 14.17 16.74 -18.17
N ILE A 52 14.73 17.14 -19.31
CA ILE A 52 13.94 17.39 -20.54
C ILE A 52 13.23 16.10 -20.97
N PHE A 53 13.96 14.98 -21.04
CA PHE A 53 13.35 13.71 -21.41
C PHE A 53 12.29 13.24 -20.42
N PHE A 54 12.49 13.48 -19.11
CA PHE A 54 11.48 13.22 -18.08
C PHE A 54 10.20 14.03 -18.29
N ILE A 55 10.31 15.34 -18.55
CA ILE A 55 9.13 16.20 -18.77
C ILE A 55 8.37 15.78 -20.03
N VAL A 56 9.08 15.48 -21.12
CA VAL A 56 8.47 14.98 -22.36
C VAL A 56 7.73 13.66 -22.11
N LEU A 57 8.38 12.71 -21.43
CA LEU A 57 7.77 11.43 -21.04
C LEU A 57 6.50 11.63 -20.19
N ALA A 58 6.57 12.44 -19.14
CA ALA A 58 5.48 12.62 -18.20
C ALA A 58 4.27 13.30 -18.85
N ILE A 59 4.49 14.32 -19.70
CA ILE A 59 3.42 14.99 -20.45
C ILE A 59 2.78 14.04 -21.47
N LEU A 60 3.58 13.29 -22.21
CA LEU A 60 3.07 12.33 -23.20
C LEU A 60 2.22 11.23 -22.54
N TYR A 61 2.66 10.66 -21.41
CA TYR A 61 1.84 9.69 -20.68
C TYR A 61 0.51 10.29 -20.18
N LEU A 62 0.51 11.52 -19.65
CA LEU A 62 -0.73 12.20 -19.24
C LEU A 62 -1.71 12.41 -20.41
N TYR A 63 -1.19 12.52 -21.64
CA TYR A 63 -1.98 12.72 -22.85
C TYR A 63 -2.47 11.41 -23.49
N ILE A 64 -1.68 10.33 -23.42
CA ILE A 64 -2.02 8.99 -23.95
C ILE A 64 -3.08 8.29 -23.08
N VAL A 65 -2.99 8.42 -21.75
CA VAL A 65 -3.82 7.66 -20.80
C VAL A 65 -5.33 7.83 -21.01
N PRO A 66 -5.89 9.05 -21.23
CA PRO A 66 -7.30 9.22 -21.55
C PRO A 66 -7.77 8.44 -22.78
N ALA A 67 -6.98 8.44 -23.87
CA ALA A 67 -7.32 7.73 -25.09
C ALA A 67 -7.30 6.20 -24.88
N PHE A 68 -6.35 5.70 -24.09
CA PHE A 68 -6.28 4.28 -23.73
C PHE A 68 -7.51 3.82 -22.94
N PHE A 69 -7.94 4.56 -21.91
CA PHE A 69 -9.13 4.20 -21.14
C PHE A 69 -10.38 4.17 -22.03
N ARG A 70 -10.55 5.13 -22.95
CA ARG A 70 -11.68 5.11 -23.91
C ARG A 70 -11.69 3.87 -24.81
N LEU A 71 -10.53 3.44 -25.33
CA LEU A 71 -10.46 2.21 -26.13
C LEU A 71 -10.69 0.94 -25.31
N THR A 72 -10.30 0.96 -24.03
CA THR A 72 -10.58 -0.14 -23.10
C THR A 72 -12.08 -0.22 -22.83
N ASP A 73 -12.73 0.92 -22.56
CA ASP A 73 -14.18 1.02 -22.38
C ASP A 73 -14.93 0.53 -23.64
N LEU A 74 -14.39 0.79 -24.84
CA LEU A 74 -14.92 0.26 -26.11
C LEU A 74 -14.76 -1.27 -26.20
N GLY A 75 -13.58 -1.80 -25.86
CA GLY A 75 -13.31 -3.24 -25.87
C GLY A 75 -14.11 -4.04 -24.83
N GLU A 76 -14.54 -3.37 -23.75
CA GLU A 76 -15.42 -3.93 -22.73
C GLU A 76 -16.92 -3.77 -23.05
N GLY A 77 -17.27 -3.10 -24.16
CA GLY A 77 -18.66 -2.88 -24.57
C GLY A 77 -19.40 -1.82 -23.74
N LEU A 78 -18.68 -0.98 -23.00
CA LEU A 78 -19.24 0.09 -22.16
C LEU A 78 -19.61 1.34 -22.96
N ILE A 79 -19.03 1.51 -24.16
CA ILE A 79 -19.33 2.61 -25.10
C ILE A 79 -19.54 2.08 -26.52
N GLU A 80 -20.39 2.77 -27.30
CA GLU A 80 -20.63 2.43 -28.71
C GLU A 80 -19.38 2.69 -29.59
N PRO A 81 -19.16 1.90 -30.66
CA PRO A 81 -18.06 2.12 -31.61
C PRO A 81 -18.07 3.53 -32.19
N TYR A 82 -16.94 4.24 -32.06
CA TYR A 82 -16.78 5.61 -32.53
C TYR A 82 -15.81 5.70 -33.72
N ALA A 83 -16.07 6.63 -34.65
CA ALA A 83 -15.36 6.72 -35.94
C ALA A 83 -13.83 6.93 -35.80
N THR A 84 -13.37 7.56 -34.72
CA THR A 84 -11.95 7.87 -34.48
C THR A 84 -11.22 6.81 -33.64
N ALA A 85 -11.79 5.61 -33.43
CA ALA A 85 -11.18 4.56 -32.60
C ALA A 85 -9.83 4.07 -33.17
N ASN A 86 -9.74 3.92 -34.50
CA ASN A 86 -8.50 3.54 -35.17
C ASN A 86 -7.42 4.63 -35.06
N ASP A 87 -7.83 5.90 -35.11
CA ASP A 87 -6.91 7.03 -34.94
C ASP A 87 -6.37 7.12 -33.51
N ASP A 88 -7.22 6.87 -32.50
CA ASP A 88 -6.82 6.78 -31.09
C ASP A 88 -5.83 5.62 -30.87
N ALA A 89 -6.06 4.46 -31.48
CA ALA A 89 -5.16 3.31 -31.38
C ALA A 89 -3.79 3.61 -31.99
N LEU A 90 -3.76 4.22 -33.18
CA LEU A 90 -2.53 4.65 -33.84
C LEU A 90 -1.79 5.72 -33.03
N PHE A 91 -2.53 6.66 -32.44
CA PHE A 91 -2.00 7.70 -31.59
C PHE A 91 -1.34 7.13 -30.33
N ILE A 92 -1.97 6.16 -29.66
CA ILE A 92 -1.39 5.46 -28.51
C ILE A 92 -0.13 4.70 -28.91
N GLN A 93 -0.13 3.99 -30.04
CA GLN A 93 1.03 3.23 -30.52
C GLN A 93 2.24 4.14 -30.83
N LYS A 94 2.02 5.26 -31.54
CA LYS A 94 3.03 6.31 -31.77
C LYS A 94 3.55 6.92 -30.46
N GLY A 95 2.63 7.14 -29.51
CA GLY A 95 2.92 7.65 -28.19
C GLY A 95 3.83 6.71 -27.39
N LEU A 96 3.49 5.42 -27.33
CA LEU A 96 4.25 4.40 -26.59
C LEU A 96 5.67 4.21 -27.13
N PHE A 97 5.86 4.26 -28.44
CA PHE A 97 7.19 4.24 -29.06
C PHE A 97 8.05 5.42 -28.58
N THR A 98 7.49 6.63 -28.68
CA THR A 98 8.18 7.87 -28.29
C THR A 98 8.51 7.88 -26.81
N VAL A 99 7.55 7.49 -25.97
CA VAL A 99 7.73 7.50 -24.51
C VAL A 99 8.77 6.47 -24.06
N SER A 100 8.79 5.28 -24.67
CA SER A 100 9.80 4.26 -24.38
C SER A 100 11.21 4.79 -24.71
N ALA A 101 11.38 5.46 -25.85
CA ALA A 101 12.66 6.09 -26.19
C ALA A 101 13.06 7.19 -25.19
N CYS A 102 12.12 8.08 -24.81
CA CYS A 102 12.37 9.12 -23.81
C CYS A 102 12.78 8.56 -22.44
N LEU A 103 12.20 7.43 -22.03
CA LEU A 103 12.55 6.75 -20.79
C LEU A 103 14.03 6.31 -20.80
N TRP A 104 14.46 5.64 -21.87
CA TRP A 104 15.85 5.20 -22.02
C TRP A 104 16.83 6.37 -22.06
N PHE A 105 16.53 7.42 -22.82
CA PHE A 105 17.38 8.62 -22.83
C PHE A 105 17.41 9.34 -21.48
N CYS A 106 16.32 9.34 -20.72
CA CYS A 106 16.27 9.91 -19.38
C CYS A 106 17.22 9.15 -18.43
N LEU A 107 17.09 7.82 -18.37
CA LEU A 107 17.87 6.97 -17.47
C LEU A 107 19.37 6.96 -17.81
N TRP A 108 19.74 6.91 -19.09
CA TRP A 108 21.15 6.92 -19.50
C TRP A 108 21.78 8.30 -19.33
N SER A 109 21.05 9.40 -19.55
CA SER A 109 21.52 10.74 -19.20
C SER A 109 21.77 10.90 -17.70
N ALA A 110 20.94 10.27 -16.85
CA ALA A 110 21.19 10.22 -15.41
C ALA A 110 22.51 9.50 -15.07
N LYS A 111 22.75 8.33 -15.70
CA LYS A 111 23.99 7.55 -15.54
C LYS A 111 25.22 8.32 -16.01
N PHE A 112 25.17 8.99 -17.16
CA PHE A 112 26.28 9.81 -17.65
C PHE A 112 26.58 11.00 -16.72
N SER A 113 25.56 11.63 -16.15
CA SER A 113 25.75 12.69 -15.14
C SER A 113 26.48 12.17 -13.90
N LEU A 114 26.08 11.00 -13.38
CA LEU A 114 26.72 10.35 -12.22
C LEU A 114 28.16 9.91 -12.52
N LEU A 115 28.39 9.26 -13.67
CA LEU A 115 29.73 8.84 -14.10
C LEU A 115 30.66 10.03 -14.26
N TRP A 116 30.21 11.13 -14.87
CA TRP A 116 31.03 12.33 -15.01
C TRP A 116 31.40 12.94 -13.66
N MET A 117 30.48 12.91 -12.71
CA MET A 117 30.77 13.32 -11.33
C MET A 117 31.84 12.42 -10.69
N TYR A 118 31.78 11.10 -10.89
CA TYR A 118 32.75 10.16 -10.35
C TYR A 118 34.14 10.28 -11.00
N LYS A 119 34.23 10.66 -12.28
CA LYS A 119 35.51 10.91 -12.95
C LYS A 119 36.42 11.82 -12.14
N LYS A 120 35.87 12.89 -11.55
CA LYS A 120 36.62 13.85 -10.74
C LYS A 120 37.21 13.22 -9.47
N LEU A 121 36.55 12.22 -8.90
CA LEU A 121 37.03 11.51 -7.71
C LEU A 121 38.13 10.49 -8.06
N LEU A 122 38.09 9.93 -9.28
CA LEU A 122 38.92 8.81 -9.70
C LEU A 122 40.18 9.22 -10.49
N VAL A 123 40.31 10.49 -10.91
CA VAL A 123 41.43 11.00 -11.73
C VAL A 123 42.82 10.64 -11.19
N GLN A 124 42.99 10.52 -9.87
CA GLN A 124 44.27 10.21 -9.24
C GLN A 124 44.57 8.69 -9.12
N LEU A 125 43.68 7.82 -9.61
CA LEU A 125 43.76 6.37 -9.46
C LEU A 125 43.71 5.68 -10.85
N PRO A 126 44.87 5.29 -11.43
CA PRO A 126 44.95 4.85 -12.82
C PRO A 126 44.15 3.56 -13.11
N PHE A 127 44.09 2.62 -12.16
CA PHE A 127 43.27 1.42 -12.29
C PHE A 127 41.76 1.74 -12.36
N TYR A 128 41.27 2.59 -11.45
CA TYR A 128 39.86 2.97 -11.41
C TYR A 128 39.45 3.85 -12.61
N MET A 129 40.38 4.62 -13.19
CA MET A 129 40.13 5.35 -14.43
C MET A 129 39.93 4.42 -15.63
N LYS A 130 40.70 3.32 -15.74
CA LYS A 130 40.46 2.30 -16.78
C LYS A 130 39.06 1.66 -16.63
N LEU A 131 38.68 1.32 -15.40
CA LEU A 131 37.36 0.77 -15.10
C LEU A 131 36.24 1.78 -15.40
N TRP A 132 36.46 3.07 -15.14
CA TRP A 132 35.53 4.14 -15.49
C TRP A 132 35.33 4.26 -17.00
N TYR A 133 36.40 4.24 -17.81
CA TYR A 133 36.28 4.25 -19.28
C TYR A 133 35.55 3.02 -19.81
N ALA A 134 35.85 1.84 -19.27
CA ALA A 134 35.15 0.60 -19.63
C ALA A 134 33.65 0.70 -19.32
N LEU A 135 33.30 1.25 -18.15
CA LEU A 135 31.90 1.40 -17.73
C LEU A 135 31.14 2.45 -18.57
N VAL A 136 31.77 3.57 -18.93
CA VAL A 136 31.19 4.56 -19.85
C VAL A 136 30.96 3.92 -21.23
N GLY A 137 31.94 3.18 -21.75
CA GLY A 137 31.80 2.45 -23.02
C GLY A 137 30.65 1.43 -22.96
N PHE A 138 30.57 0.67 -21.87
CA PHE A 138 29.49 -0.28 -21.65
C PHE A 138 28.11 0.40 -21.62
N CYS A 139 27.96 1.53 -20.92
CA CYS A 139 26.70 2.31 -20.91
C CYS A 139 26.31 2.83 -22.30
N VAL A 140 27.27 3.25 -23.13
CA VAL A 140 26.99 3.68 -24.51
C VAL A 140 26.52 2.51 -25.37
N VAL A 141 27.19 1.36 -25.28
CA VAL A 141 26.82 0.16 -26.04
C VAL A 141 25.44 -0.34 -25.63
N THR A 142 25.14 -0.37 -24.33
CA THR A 142 23.81 -0.80 -23.86
C THR A 142 22.71 0.18 -24.24
N LEU A 143 22.98 1.50 -24.27
CA LEU A 143 22.01 2.48 -24.79
C LEU A 143 21.66 2.18 -26.24
N ILE A 144 22.68 2.00 -27.08
CA ILE A 144 22.50 1.65 -28.50
C ILE A 144 21.70 0.35 -28.62
N GLY A 145 22.03 -0.66 -27.81
CA GLY A 145 21.29 -1.91 -27.73
C GLY A 145 19.80 -1.71 -27.42
N THR A 146 19.46 -0.94 -26.37
CA THR A 146 18.06 -0.71 -25.97
C THR A 146 17.25 0.05 -27.02
N ILE A 147 17.90 0.94 -27.76
CA ILE A 147 17.27 1.65 -28.86
C ILE A 147 17.05 0.70 -30.04
N ILE A 148 18.07 -0.08 -30.43
CA ILE A 148 17.94 -1.06 -31.52
C ILE A 148 16.83 -2.08 -31.21
N THR A 149 16.76 -2.61 -29.99
CA THR A 149 15.69 -3.56 -29.61
C THR A 149 14.31 -2.90 -29.59
N LEU A 150 14.20 -1.60 -29.31
CA LEU A 150 12.95 -0.85 -29.46
C LEU A 150 12.52 -0.74 -30.93
N PHE A 151 13.44 -0.43 -31.83
CA PHE A 151 13.18 -0.40 -33.28
C PHE A 151 12.80 -1.78 -33.83
N LEU A 152 13.41 -2.85 -33.31
CA LEU A 152 13.17 -4.24 -33.75
C LEU A 152 11.98 -4.94 -33.05
N ALA A 153 11.25 -4.25 -32.17
CA ALA A 153 10.14 -4.85 -31.43
C ALA A 153 8.92 -5.20 -32.31
N CYS A 154 8.79 -4.58 -33.49
CA CYS A 154 7.81 -4.97 -34.51
C CYS A 154 8.53 -5.49 -35.77
N SER A 155 7.80 -6.29 -36.56
CA SER A 155 8.27 -6.90 -37.81
C SER A 155 8.79 -5.90 -38.86
N SER A 156 8.26 -4.68 -38.89
CA SER A 156 8.76 -3.57 -39.72
C SER A 156 8.47 -2.20 -39.08
N MET A 157 9.19 -1.15 -39.50
CA MET A 157 8.87 0.22 -39.06
C MET A 157 7.55 0.75 -39.61
N GLU A 158 7.08 0.20 -40.73
CA GLU A 158 5.74 0.49 -41.23
C GLU A 158 4.66 -0.12 -40.31
N ALA A 159 4.90 -1.32 -39.78
CA ALA A 159 3.99 -1.98 -38.83
C ALA A 159 3.93 -1.23 -37.48
N TRP A 160 5.00 -0.58 -37.06
CA TRP A 160 5.02 0.31 -35.89
C TRP A 160 4.08 1.51 -36.01
N PHE A 161 3.77 1.95 -37.23
CA PHE A 161 2.97 3.15 -37.50
C PHE A 161 1.70 2.84 -38.31
N ALA A 162 1.23 1.60 -38.27
CA ALA A 162 -0.01 1.16 -38.90
C ALA A 162 -0.87 0.37 -37.91
N VAL A 163 -2.18 0.66 -37.89
CA VAL A 163 -3.13 0.06 -36.94
C VAL A 163 -3.19 -1.47 -37.14
N GLY A 164 -3.06 -2.22 -36.05
CA GLY A 164 -3.23 -3.68 -36.04
C GLY A 164 -2.09 -4.49 -36.66
N LYS A 165 -1.09 -3.87 -37.32
CA LYS A 165 -0.01 -4.58 -38.01
C LYS A 165 1.15 -5.04 -37.10
N CYS A 166 1.28 -4.50 -35.89
CA CYS A 166 2.26 -4.93 -34.88
C CYS A 166 1.59 -5.75 -33.76
N THR A 167 0.98 -6.88 -34.14
CA THR A 167 0.24 -7.77 -33.23
C THR A 167 0.58 -9.23 -33.45
N THR A 168 1.54 -9.53 -34.34
CA THR A 168 1.88 -10.93 -34.64
C THR A 168 2.49 -11.61 -33.42
N PRO A 169 2.37 -12.94 -33.27
CA PRO A 169 3.01 -13.67 -32.15
C PRO A 169 4.52 -13.43 -32.04
N ARG A 170 5.19 -13.12 -33.16
CA ARG A 170 6.59 -12.68 -33.19
C ARG A 170 6.77 -11.30 -32.54
N ASP A 171 5.94 -10.33 -32.89
CA ASP A 171 6.03 -8.94 -32.42
C ASP A 171 5.82 -8.88 -30.90
N VAL A 172 4.84 -9.64 -30.38
CA VAL A 172 4.57 -9.75 -28.95
C VAL A 172 5.80 -10.31 -28.20
N LYS A 173 6.44 -11.36 -28.77
CA LYS A 173 7.68 -11.93 -28.21
C LYS A 173 8.85 -10.94 -28.31
N ALA A 174 9.00 -10.24 -29.43
CA ALA A 174 10.08 -9.27 -29.65
C ALA A 174 9.96 -8.05 -28.72
N ALA A 175 8.75 -7.55 -28.50
CA ALA A 175 8.46 -6.50 -27.52
C ALA A 175 8.81 -6.94 -26.08
N ALA A 176 8.46 -8.18 -25.70
CA ALA A 176 8.83 -8.73 -24.41
C ALA A 176 10.36 -8.87 -24.26
N VAL A 177 11.05 -9.38 -25.28
CA VAL A 177 12.53 -9.47 -25.30
C VAL A 177 13.17 -8.09 -25.17
N SER A 178 12.63 -7.08 -25.85
CA SER A 178 13.10 -5.70 -25.75
C SER A 178 12.98 -5.15 -24.32
N MET A 179 11.84 -5.39 -23.66
CA MET A 179 11.64 -4.98 -22.26
C MET A 179 12.56 -5.72 -21.28
N TRP A 180 12.74 -7.03 -21.43
CA TRP A 180 13.64 -7.84 -20.59
C TRP A 180 15.11 -7.44 -20.77
N PHE A 181 15.54 -7.25 -22.02
CA PHE A 181 16.89 -6.80 -22.32
C PHE A 181 17.16 -5.44 -21.67
N ALA A 182 16.26 -4.47 -21.88
CA ALA A 182 16.41 -3.12 -21.35
C ALA A 182 16.43 -3.10 -19.82
N TYR A 183 15.58 -3.89 -19.16
CA TYR A 183 15.60 -4.08 -17.71
C TYR A 183 16.92 -4.68 -17.21
N ALA A 184 17.40 -5.76 -17.84
CA ALA A 184 18.62 -6.43 -17.42
C ALA A 184 19.84 -5.50 -17.52
N VAL A 185 19.99 -4.77 -18.62
CA VAL A 185 21.11 -3.83 -18.78
C VAL A 185 20.97 -2.60 -17.89
N ASP A 186 19.74 -2.15 -17.60
CA ASP A 186 19.47 -1.05 -16.68
C ASP A 186 19.94 -1.39 -15.26
N VAL A 187 19.47 -2.51 -14.71
CA VAL A 187 19.88 -3.00 -13.38
C VAL A 187 21.38 -3.29 -13.31
N LEU A 188 21.94 -3.94 -14.34
CA LEU A 188 23.37 -4.26 -14.37
C LEU A 188 24.23 -2.99 -14.37
N THR A 189 23.88 -1.99 -15.19
CA THR A 189 24.63 -0.73 -15.23
C THR A 189 24.51 0.05 -13.91
N ASP A 190 23.34 0.05 -13.26
CA ASP A 190 23.16 0.66 -11.94
C ASP A 190 24.03 -0.02 -10.86
N LEU A 191 24.07 -1.35 -10.83
CA LEU A 191 24.93 -2.11 -9.92
C LEU A 191 26.42 -1.81 -10.16
N LEU A 192 26.87 -1.75 -11.41
CA LEU A 192 28.26 -1.45 -11.75
C LEU A 192 28.66 -0.01 -11.37
N ILE A 193 27.79 0.97 -11.62
CA ILE A 193 28.00 2.37 -11.24
C ILE A 193 28.05 2.51 -9.72
N MET A 194 27.22 1.76 -9.00
CA MET A 194 27.22 1.71 -7.55
C MET A 194 28.52 1.09 -7.01
N LEU A 195 28.95 -0.06 -7.54
CA LEU A 195 30.16 -0.76 -7.06
C LEU A 195 31.47 0.02 -7.26
N LEU A 196 31.53 0.89 -8.28
CA LEU A 196 32.73 1.64 -8.67
C LEU A 196 33.37 2.43 -7.50
N PRO A 197 32.65 3.31 -6.78
CA PRO A 197 33.21 4.01 -5.62
C PRO A 197 33.25 3.16 -4.34
N LEU A 198 32.46 2.09 -4.20
CA LEU A 198 32.27 1.37 -2.93
C LEU A 198 33.55 0.77 -2.39
N ARG A 199 34.31 0.07 -3.25
CA ARG A 199 35.59 -0.54 -2.86
C ARG A 199 36.61 0.53 -2.45
N LEU A 200 36.61 1.67 -3.13
CA LEU A 200 37.48 2.79 -2.78
C LEU A 200 37.14 3.41 -1.41
N ILE A 201 35.84 3.52 -1.10
CA ILE A 201 35.38 4.11 0.17
C ILE A 201 35.62 3.18 1.36
N ILE A 202 35.46 1.86 1.18
CA ILE A 202 35.71 0.88 2.24
C ILE A 202 37.19 0.89 2.65
N ALA A 203 38.10 1.09 1.69
CA ALA A 203 39.54 1.19 1.95
C ALA A 203 39.97 2.52 2.61
N LEU A 204 39.11 3.55 2.60
CA LEU A 204 39.46 4.90 3.01
C LEU A 204 39.02 5.20 4.45
N GLN A 205 39.98 5.46 5.35
CA GLN A 205 39.72 5.74 6.77
C GLN A 205 39.05 7.12 6.97
N MET A 206 37.72 7.17 6.84
CA MET A 206 36.92 8.39 7.04
C MET A 206 36.00 8.34 8.26
N PRO A 207 35.72 9.50 8.91
CA PRO A 207 34.78 9.58 10.03
C PRO A 207 33.36 9.16 9.62
N LEU A 208 32.68 8.44 10.52
CA LEU A 208 31.40 7.74 10.27
C LEU A 208 30.32 8.63 9.65
N SER A 209 30.27 9.92 9.98
CA SER A 209 29.31 10.89 9.41
C SER A 209 29.48 11.12 7.91
N ARG A 210 30.71 11.02 7.37
CA ARG A 210 30.98 11.08 5.94
C ARG A 210 30.72 9.75 5.26
N LYS A 211 31.03 8.65 5.96
CA LYS A 211 30.74 7.28 5.52
C LYS A 211 29.23 7.05 5.37
N LEU A 212 28.43 7.55 6.31
CA LEU A 212 26.96 7.46 6.29
C LEU A 212 26.33 8.30 5.16
N SER A 213 26.84 9.50 4.90
CA SER A 213 26.36 10.32 3.78
C SER A 213 26.66 9.69 2.43
N ILE A 214 27.78 8.96 2.31
CA ILE A 214 28.09 8.23 1.09
C ILE A 214 27.23 6.97 1.01
N ALA A 215 27.04 6.23 2.11
CA ALA A 215 26.10 5.10 2.19
C ALA A 215 24.66 5.49 1.82
N ALA A 216 24.21 6.73 2.14
CA ALA A 216 22.91 7.22 1.70
C ALA A 216 22.80 7.35 0.17
N LEU A 217 23.89 7.70 -0.54
CA LEU A 217 23.92 7.69 -2.01
C LEU A 217 23.90 6.26 -2.59
N PHE A 218 24.37 5.26 -1.84
CA PHE A 218 24.27 3.85 -2.20
C PHE A 218 22.84 3.30 -2.10
N CYS A 219 22.10 3.69 -1.05
CA CYS A 219 20.70 3.28 -0.89
C CYS A 219 19.80 3.80 -2.01
N LEU A 220 20.17 4.91 -2.67
CA LEU A 220 19.40 5.50 -3.77
C LEU A 220 19.39 4.62 -5.03
N GLY A 221 20.49 3.91 -5.34
CA GLY A 221 20.55 3.00 -6.49
C GLY A 221 19.60 1.80 -6.36
N TRP A 222 19.42 1.30 -5.13
CA TRP A 222 18.44 0.24 -4.84
C TRP A 222 17.00 0.67 -5.11
N VAL A 223 16.67 1.95 -4.89
CA VAL A 223 15.32 2.47 -5.16
C VAL A 223 15.02 2.47 -6.67
N CYS A 224 15.99 2.82 -7.52
CA CYS A 224 15.85 2.69 -8.98
C CYS A 224 15.62 1.24 -9.39
N ILE A 225 16.46 0.31 -8.90
CA ILE A 225 16.35 -1.12 -9.21
C ILE A 225 14.96 -1.67 -8.82
N ILE A 226 14.44 -1.29 -7.65
CA ILE A 226 13.09 -1.70 -7.21
C ILE A 226 12.03 -1.16 -8.18
N ALA A 227 12.08 0.13 -8.55
CA ALA A 227 11.12 0.72 -9.48
C ALA A 227 11.16 0.03 -10.87
N SER A 228 12.36 -0.19 -11.42
CA SER A 228 12.55 -0.91 -12.70
C SER A 228 12.07 -2.36 -12.63
N THR A 229 12.25 -3.02 -11.48
CA THR A 229 11.76 -4.39 -11.25
C THR A 229 10.25 -4.43 -11.24
N VAL A 230 9.60 -3.56 -10.47
CA VAL A 230 8.12 -3.51 -10.37
C VAL A 230 7.48 -3.22 -11.72
N ARG A 231 8.08 -2.34 -12.54
CA ARG A 231 7.63 -2.07 -13.91
C ARG A 231 7.52 -3.34 -14.77
N VAL A 232 8.44 -4.31 -14.60
CA VAL A 232 8.52 -5.54 -15.41
C VAL A 232 7.71 -6.71 -14.84
N THR A 233 7.32 -6.67 -13.55
CA THR A 233 6.65 -7.81 -12.88
C THR A 233 5.43 -8.40 -13.60
N GLN A 234 4.64 -7.59 -14.31
CA GLN A 234 3.46 -8.06 -15.04
C GLN A 234 3.80 -8.96 -16.25
N LEU A 235 5.02 -8.88 -16.79
CA LEU A 235 5.50 -9.77 -17.86
C LEU A 235 5.79 -11.21 -17.38
N GLY A 236 5.96 -11.40 -16.06
CA GLY A 236 6.26 -12.71 -15.46
C GLY A 236 5.03 -13.55 -15.13
N GLN A 237 3.82 -13.03 -15.36
CA GLN A 237 2.56 -13.75 -15.10
C GLN A 237 2.08 -14.49 -16.37
N PRO A 238 1.48 -15.69 -16.26
CA PRO A 238 0.95 -16.42 -17.42
C PRO A 238 -0.10 -15.57 -18.16
N GLY A 239 0.14 -15.25 -19.43
CA GLY A 239 -0.72 -14.37 -20.24
C GLY A 239 -0.59 -12.86 -19.96
N GLY A 240 0.32 -12.44 -19.07
CA GLY A 240 0.50 -11.05 -18.66
C GLY A 240 1.29 -10.20 -19.66
N GLN A 241 0.59 -9.43 -20.49
CA GLN A 241 1.18 -8.23 -21.09
C GLN A 241 0.99 -7.06 -20.12
N PRO A 242 2.04 -6.27 -19.84
CA PRO A 242 1.94 -5.17 -18.91
C PRO A 242 0.98 -4.12 -19.47
N THR A 243 -0.04 -3.78 -18.69
CA THR A 243 -1.05 -2.81 -19.14
C THR A 243 -0.41 -1.43 -19.34
N VAL A 244 -0.88 -0.66 -20.33
CA VAL A 244 -0.38 0.70 -20.61
C VAL A 244 -0.43 1.61 -19.36
N PRO A 245 -1.51 1.61 -18.54
CA PRO A 245 -1.57 2.38 -17.29
C PRO A 245 -0.50 1.99 -16.26
N TRP A 246 -0.15 0.69 -16.17
CA TRP A 246 0.90 0.19 -15.28
C TRP A 246 2.28 0.67 -15.72
N LEU A 247 2.59 0.55 -17.02
CA LEU A 247 3.83 1.04 -17.60
C LEU A 247 3.97 2.56 -17.44
N ALA A 248 2.88 3.31 -17.63
CA ALA A 248 2.86 4.75 -17.47
C ALA A 248 3.17 5.20 -16.03
N LEU A 249 2.54 4.55 -15.04
CA LEU A 249 2.77 4.86 -13.63
C LEU A 249 4.22 4.60 -13.22
N TRP A 250 4.68 3.36 -13.41
CA TRP A 250 6.02 2.96 -12.96
C TRP A 250 7.14 3.56 -13.79
N GLY A 251 6.95 3.76 -15.10
CA GLY A 251 7.89 4.48 -15.94
C GLY A 251 8.06 5.95 -15.53
N THR A 252 6.98 6.62 -15.13
CA THR A 252 7.05 8.01 -14.62
C THR A 252 7.74 8.06 -13.25
N ILE A 253 7.46 7.10 -12.37
CA ILE A 253 8.10 6.98 -11.05
C ILE A 253 9.62 6.78 -11.20
N GLU A 254 10.02 5.83 -12.03
CA GLU A 254 11.43 5.47 -12.26
C GLU A 254 12.22 6.65 -12.82
N ALA A 255 11.69 7.33 -13.86
CA ALA A 255 12.32 8.51 -14.43
C ALA A 255 12.42 9.67 -13.42
N ALA A 256 11.38 9.90 -12.62
CA ALA A 256 11.40 10.95 -11.59
C ALA A 256 12.46 10.67 -10.50
N ILE A 257 12.54 9.42 -10.04
CA ILE A 257 13.55 8.98 -9.06
C ILE A 257 14.96 9.19 -9.62
N ALA A 258 15.21 8.81 -10.87
CA ALA A 258 16.49 9.02 -11.53
C ALA A 258 16.90 10.50 -11.54
N VAL A 259 15.99 11.41 -11.91
CA VAL A 259 16.23 12.86 -11.87
C VAL A 259 16.59 13.32 -10.45
N ILE A 260 15.82 12.91 -9.45
CA ILE A 260 16.04 13.30 -8.04
C ILE A 260 17.42 12.81 -7.55
N ILE A 261 17.78 11.56 -7.83
CA ILE A 261 19.07 10.98 -7.42
C ILE A 261 20.24 11.75 -8.02
N VAL A 262 20.16 12.10 -9.30
CA VAL A 262 21.22 12.86 -9.97
C VAL A 262 21.39 14.22 -9.32
N THR A 263 20.32 14.87 -8.82
CA THR A 263 20.42 16.17 -8.12
C THR A 263 21.12 16.08 -6.77
N GLY A 264 21.04 14.93 -6.07
CA GLY A 264 21.48 14.71 -4.68
C GLY A 264 22.92 15.11 -4.35
N PRO A 265 23.95 14.66 -5.09
CA PRO A 265 25.34 15.02 -4.80
C PRO A 265 25.65 16.51 -4.91
N GLY A 266 24.92 17.25 -5.76
CA GLY A 266 25.00 18.71 -5.85
C GLY A 266 24.45 19.39 -4.60
N LEU A 267 23.26 18.97 -4.16
CA LEU A 267 22.60 19.44 -2.93
C LEU A 267 23.45 19.19 -1.69
N TYR A 268 24.06 18.01 -1.57
CA TYR A 268 24.93 17.66 -0.45
C TYR A 268 26.16 18.60 -0.34
N ARG A 269 26.81 18.91 -1.47
CA ARG A 269 27.95 19.84 -1.48
C ARG A 269 27.53 21.24 -1.02
N LEU A 270 26.34 21.69 -1.40
CA LEU A 270 25.78 22.99 -1.01
C LEU A 270 25.42 23.04 0.48
N ALA A 271 24.76 22.00 1.00
CA ALA A 271 24.46 21.88 2.43
C ALA A 271 25.73 21.93 3.29
N LYS A 272 26.82 21.34 2.79
CA LYS A 272 28.13 21.36 3.45
C LYS A 272 28.84 22.72 3.36
N LEU A 273 28.66 23.47 2.27
CA LEU A 273 29.20 24.83 2.11
C LEU A 273 28.50 25.82 3.05
N HIS A 274 27.18 25.71 3.22
CA HIS A 274 26.42 26.52 4.20
C HIS A 274 26.83 26.23 5.64
N SER A 275 27.09 24.96 5.95
CA SER A 275 27.63 24.54 7.25
C SER A 275 29.04 25.10 7.54
N ARG A 276 29.90 25.22 6.51
CA ARG A 276 31.22 25.85 6.63
C ARG A 276 31.15 27.37 6.74
N SER A 277 30.32 28.03 5.94
CA SER A 277 30.11 29.48 5.97
C SER A 277 29.57 29.96 7.32
N ARG A 278 28.67 29.20 7.98
CA ARG A 278 28.31 29.48 9.39
C ARG A 278 29.50 29.35 10.33
N ARG A 279 30.32 28.32 10.17
CA ARG A 279 31.48 28.06 11.05
C ARG A 279 32.54 29.15 10.94
N ASP A 280 32.79 29.66 9.73
CA ASP A 280 33.73 30.76 9.48
C ASP A 280 33.16 32.10 9.96
N TYR A 281 31.84 32.34 9.83
CA TYR A 281 31.17 33.50 10.42
C TYR A 281 31.23 33.51 11.97
N TYR A 282 31.09 32.34 12.61
CA TYR A 282 31.29 32.20 14.06
C TYR A 282 32.77 32.31 14.48
N ALA A 283 33.72 31.91 13.63
CA ALA A 283 35.16 32.05 13.89
C ALA A 283 35.65 33.51 13.73
N GLU A 284 35.14 34.26 12.75
CA GLU A 284 35.43 35.68 12.53
C GLU A 284 34.90 36.55 13.70
N THR A 285 33.72 36.20 14.22
CA THR A 285 33.11 36.85 15.40
C THR A 285 33.86 36.54 16.70
N SER A 286 34.64 35.45 16.73
CA SER A 286 35.47 35.05 17.88
C SER A 286 36.87 35.67 17.84
N ARG A 287 37.40 36.03 16.66
CA ARG A 287 38.70 36.71 16.52
C ARG A 287 38.65 38.22 16.76
N THR A 288 37.49 38.84 16.57
CA THR A 288 37.29 40.29 16.81
C THR A 288 37.10 40.65 18.29
N LYS A 289 36.93 39.67 19.20
CA LYS A 289 36.79 39.92 20.64
C LYS A 289 38.05 39.70 21.47
N THR A 290 39.17 39.25 20.87
CA THR A 290 40.42 38.97 21.61
C THR A 290 41.53 40.01 21.41
N SER A 291 41.27 41.13 20.70
CA SER A 291 42.29 42.18 20.45
C SER A 291 42.04 43.51 21.19
N HIS A 292 41.37 43.46 22.34
CA HIS A 292 41.30 44.58 23.30
C HIS A 292 41.56 44.06 24.71
N ASN A 293 42.81 43.68 24.98
CA ASN A 293 43.47 43.84 26.28
C ASN A 293 44.86 43.18 26.24
N LYS A 294 45.89 43.98 25.98
CA LYS A 294 47.04 44.09 26.88
C LYS A 294 48.01 45.15 26.37
N SER A 295 48.04 46.23 27.15
CA SER A 295 49.03 47.28 27.17
C SER A 295 50.42 46.77 27.56
N LYS A 296 51.44 47.39 26.94
CA LYS A 296 52.72 47.87 27.51
C LYS A 296 53.59 46.91 28.36
N SER A 297 54.82 46.70 27.87
CA SER A 297 56.13 46.78 28.58
C SER A 297 57.11 45.79 27.92
N ARG A 298 57.99 46.21 27.00
CA ARG A 298 59.33 46.85 27.16
C ARG A 298 60.46 45.85 27.49
N GLY A 299 61.45 45.79 26.58
CA GLY A 299 62.84 45.30 26.74
C GLY A 299 63.00 43.78 26.55
N GLN A 300 64.05 43.20 25.96
CA GLN A 300 65.33 43.68 25.40
C GLN A 300 66.03 42.42 24.80
N THR A 301 66.78 42.54 23.69
CA THR A 301 68.08 41.88 23.31
C THR A 301 68.34 40.40 23.69
N THR A 302 68.93 39.46 22.92
CA THR A 302 69.96 39.46 21.85
C THR A 302 70.24 38.02 21.35
N ASN A 303 70.56 37.90 20.05
CA ASN A 303 71.42 37.00 19.23
C ASN A 303 72.10 35.67 19.67
N HIS A 304 72.29 34.84 18.61
CA HIS A 304 73.32 33.81 18.28
C HIS A 304 73.29 32.44 19.01
N GLY A 305 73.57 31.27 18.42
CA GLY A 305 74.06 30.86 17.09
C GLY A 305 75.09 29.71 17.18
N GLN A 306 74.93 28.65 16.36
CA GLN A 306 75.94 27.63 15.89
C GLN A 306 76.49 26.61 16.92
N THR A 307 77.04 25.41 16.65
CA THR A 307 77.68 24.70 15.49
C THR A 307 77.83 23.19 15.91
N GLU A 308 77.51 22.16 15.11
CA GLU A 308 78.34 21.36 14.15
C GLU A 308 79.22 20.23 14.75
N LEU A 309 79.14 18.98 14.22
CA LEU A 309 80.22 18.17 13.58
C LEU A 309 79.96 16.63 13.48
N GLN A 310 80.28 16.09 12.29
CA GLN A 310 80.42 14.68 11.81
C GLN A 310 81.79 14.05 12.23
N PRO A 311 82.28 12.81 11.86
CA PRO A 311 81.97 11.91 10.70
C PRO A 311 82.08 10.34 10.88
N TYR A 312 81.85 9.63 9.77
CA TYR A 312 81.88 8.18 9.35
C TYR A 312 83.22 7.38 9.50
N PRO A 313 83.47 6.12 9.00
CA PRO A 313 82.64 5.09 8.24
C PRO A 313 82.83 3.54 8.53
N ASN A 314 82.00 2.71 7.84
CA ASN A 314 82.16 1.32 7.27
C ASN A 314 82.20 0.05 8.20
N ALA A 315 81.71 -1.18 7.87
CA ALA A 315 80.92 -1.82 6.80
C ALA A 315 80.52 -3.30 7.18
N HIS A 316 79.60 -3.91 6.40
CA HIS A 316 79.25 -5.36 6.19
C HIS A 316 78.07 -6.08 6.93
N ALA A 317 76.97 -6.23 6.16
CA ALA A 317 76.21 -7.44 5.74
C ALA A 317 75.40 -8.38 6.68
N SER A 318 74.09 -8.44 6.35
CA SER A 318 73.15 -9.59 6.26
C SER A 318 72.23 -10.03 7.44
N VAL A 319 70.92 -9.81 7.20
CA VAL A 319 69.74 -10.68 7.43
C VAL A 319 69.31 -11.08 8.86
N MET A 320 68.25 -10.45 9.37
CA MET A 320 66.92 -11.04 9.71
C MET A 320 66.09 -10.11 10.63
N ALA A 321 64.81 -9.99 10.27
CA ALA A 321 63.61 -9.83 11.09
C ALA A 321 63.54 -8.84 12.29
N GLY A 322 62.51 -7.98 12.22
CA GLY A 322 61.70 -7.61 13.39
C GLY A 322 61.91 -6.20 13.94
N HIS A 323 61.12 -5.23 13.44
CA HIS A 323 61.00 -3.91 14.08
C HIS A 323 59.64 -3.73 14.77
N PRO A 324 59.63 -3.29 16.04
CA PRO A 324 58.50 -2.64 16.69
C PRO A 324 58.67 -1.10 16.72
N SER A 325 57.58 -0.45 17.14
CA SER A 325 57.50 0.88 17.78
C SER A 325 57.53 2.17 16.93
N SER A 326 56.82 3.14 17.49
CA SER A 326 56.37 4.43 16.98
C SER A 326 57.44 5.52 16.90
N SER A 327 57.33 6.44 15.93
CA SER A 327 57.08 7.89 16.12
C SER A 327 57.44 8.73 14.89
N GLN A 328 56.57 9.70 14.58
CA GLN A 328 56.75 11.05 13.99
C GLN A 328 57.58 11.33 12.69
N GLU A 329 56.90 12.07 11.80
CA GLU A 329 57.29 13.23 10.94
C GLU A 329 58.51 13.24 9.98
N GLY A 330 58.32 13.85 8.79
CA GLY A 330 59.38 14.50 7.97
C GLY A 330 59.23 14.33 6.44
N LEU A 331 58.71 15.32 5.70
CA LEU A 331 59.42 16.29 4.81
C LEU A 331 59.69 15.79 3.35
N VAL A 332 59.05 16.36 2.30
CA VAL A 332 59.44 17.53 1.45
C VAL A 332 60.18 17.15 0.15
N ASN A 333 59.61 17.50 -1.02
CA ASN A 333 60.23 18.42 -2.00
C ASN A 333 59.35 18.76 -3.24
N THR A 334 59.51 20.02 -3.67
CA THR A 334 58.93 20.89 -4.73
C THR A 334 59.37 20.54 -6.18
N PRO A 335 58.93 21.18 -7.32
CA PRO A 335 58.69 22.65 -7.50
C PRO A 335 57.70 23.25 -8.55
N LYS A 336 57.53 24.59 -8.40
CA LYS A 336 57.27 25.72 -9.33
C LYS A 336 55.98 25.81 -10.19
N TYR A 337 55.22 26.90 -10.05
CA TYR A 337 55.25 28.12 -10.90
C TYR A 337 54.42 29.28 -10.28
N ASP A 338 54.84 30.50 -10.61
CA ASP A 338 54.48 31.82 -10.05
C ASP A 338 53.33 32.51 -10.86
N ILE A 339 52.69 33.56 -10.31
CA ILE A 339 52.15 34.78 -11.00
C ILE A 339 51.25 35.64 -10.06
N ARG A 340 51.54 36.95 -10.10
CA ARG A 340 51.09 38.13 -9.32
C ARG A 340 49.65 38.61 -9.61
N VAL A 341 49.07 39.40 -8.68
CA VAL A 341 48.33 40.64 -9.00
C VAL A 341 48.57 41.72 -7.92
N THR A 342 48.80 42.94 -8.40
CA THR A 342 49.15 44.21 -7.76
C THR A 342 48.06 44.83 -6.89
N LYS A 343 48.47 45.62 -5.89
CA LYS A 343 47.66 46.66 -5.25
C LYS A 343 48.29 48.01 -5.56
N GLU A 344 47.50 48.94 -6.11
CA GLU A 344 47.85 50.36 -6.13
C GLU A 344 47.40 51.03 -4.83
N VAL A 345 48.27 51.90 -4.34
CA VAL A 345 48.08 52.80 -3.21
C VAL A 345 48.02 54.20 -3.80
N SER A 346 47.04 54.99 -3.37
CA SER A 346 47.07 56.44 -3.50
C SER A 346 46.84 57.05 -2.11
N ILE A 347 47.88 57.73 -1.63
CA ILE A 347 47.86 58.61 -0.46
C ILE A 347 47.74 60.01 -1.02
N ASN A 348 46.84 60.83 -0.47
CA ASN A 348 46.99 62.28 -0.48
C ASN A 348 46.68 62.83 0.92
N SER A 349 47.53 63.76 1.32
CA SER A 349 47.72 64.34 2.64
C SER A 349 47.17 65.77 2.72
N LEU A 350 46.69 66.13 3.93
CA LEU A 350 46.61 67.47 4.57
C LEU A 350 45.67 68.51 3.91
N GLU A 351 44.83 69.24 4.64
CA GLU A 351 45.22 70.38 5.49
C GLU A 351 44.27 70.68 6.68
N GLU A 352 44.77 71.57 7.53
CA GLU A 352 44.40 71.97 8.90
C GLU A 352 43.10 72.79 9.05
N GLY A 353 42.59 72.87 10.30
CA GLY A 353 41.53 73.82 10.64
C GLY A 353 41.05 73.75 12.10
N ASN A 354 41.59 74.66 12.90
CA ASN A 354 41.38 74.92 14.34
C ASN A 354 39.91 75.24 14.74
N GLY A 355 39.49 74.96 15.99
CA GLY A 355 38.22 75.53 16.50
C GLY A 355 37.69 75.04 17.86
N SER A 356 38.03 75.76 18.92
CA SER A 356 37.55 75.58 20.31
C SER A 356 36.16 76.23 20.57
N LYS A 357 35.33 75.66 21.46
CA LYS A 357 34.66 76.30 22.63
C LYS A 357 33.23 75.80 22.98
N LYS A 358 33.14 75.28 24.23
CA LYS A 358 32.26 75.65 25.37
C LYS A 358 30.71 75.47 25.36
N LYS A 359 30.31 74.86 26.50
CA LYS A 359 29.17 75.13 27.45
C LYS A 359 27.77 74.59 27.07
N LYS A 360 27.23 73.60 27.81
CA LYS A 360 26.58 73.62 29.17
C LYS A 360 25.20 74.32 29.17
N LYS A 361 24.09 73.57 29.31
CA LYS A 361 23.33 73.26 30.56
C LYS A 361 21.90 72.78 30.25
N HIS A 362 21.39 71.96 31.20
CA HIS A 362 20.04 71.44 31.47
C HIS A 362 18.84 72.32 31.02
N LEU A 363 17.65 71.79 30.69
CA LEU A 363 16.69 71.16 31.62
C LEU A 363 15.47 70.50 30.90
N CYS A 364 14.93 69.45 31.52
CA CYS A 364 13.63 68.73 31.43
C CYS A 364 12.52 69.14 30.43
N LEU A 365 11.92 68.17 29.72
CA LEU A 365 10.52 67.70 29.87
C LEU A 365 10.15 66.60 28.83
N ILE A 366 9.16 65.77 29.21
CA ILE A 366 8.68 64.54 28.55
C ILE A 366 7.69 64.88 27.40
N SER A 367 7.80 64.17 26.26
CA SER A 367 6.66 63.76 25.42
C SER A 367 7.10 62.76 24.33
N GLU A 368 6.21 61.81 24.06
CA GLU A 368 6.29 60.68 23.13
C GLU A 368 6.68 61.02 21.69
N SER A 369 7.36 60.08 21.01
CA SER A 369 7.10 59.76 19.60
C SER A 369 7.79 58.43 19.21
N GLU A 370 7.00 57.51 18.66
CA GLU A 370 7.46 56.30 17.96
C GLU A 370 8.33 56.68 16.75
N PRO A 371 9.36 55.89 16.40
CA PRO A 371 9.92 55.93 15.05
C PRO A 371 9.55 54.67 14.28
N HIS A 372 8.87 54.93 13.17
CA HIS A 372 8.68 54.05 12.02
C HIS A 372 10.01 53.49 11.49
N ALA A 373 10.10 52.17 11.33
CA ALA A 373 11.13 51.55 10.49
C ALA A 373 10.62 51.44 9.05
N ALA A 374 11.16 52.32 8.20
CA ALA A 374 10.92 52.37 6.77
C ALA A 374 11.57 51.18 6.04
N ILE A 375 10.76 50.54 5.20
CA ILE A 375 11.15 49.51 4.24
C ILE A 375 11.77 50.21 3.02
N ILE A 376 13.03 49.90 2.73
CA ILE A 376 13.66 50.25 1.45
C ILE A 376 13.16 49.25 0.40
N SER A 377 12.39 49.79 -0.54
CA SER A 377 11.79 49.12 -1.69
C SER A 377 12.83 48.92 -2.81
N LEU A 378 13.14 47.67 -3.14
CA LEU A 378 13.74 47.29 -4.43
C LEU A 378 12.61 47.10 -5.45
N LYS A 379 12.62 47.89 -6.54
CA LYS A 379 11.70 47.79 -7.68
C LYS A 379 11.91 46.47 -8.44
N PRO A 380 10.84 45.72 -8.78
CA PRO A 380 10.83 44.86 -9.95
C PRO A 380 10.11 45.58 -11.09
N THR A 381 10.84 45.80 -12.17
CA THR A 381 10.30 46.15 -13.49
C THR A 381 9.57 44.94 -14.07
N THR A 382 8.25 45.00 -14.17
CA THR A 382 7.41 44.44 -15.26
C THR A 382 5.92 44.69 -14.98
N ARG A 383 5.17 45.12 -16.00
CA ARG A 383 3.75 45.51 -15.95
C ARG A 383 2.86 44.31 -15.57
N MET A 384 2.01 44.47 -14.54
CA MET A 384 0.87 43.58 -14.26
C MET A 384 -0.46 44.38 -14.21
N ASN A 385 -1.53 43.76 -14.72
CA ASN A 385 -2.82 44.37 -15.07
C ASN A 385 -3.66 44.88 -13.88
N LYS A 386 -4.50 45.89 -14.16
CA LYS A 386 -5.34 46.66 -13.20
C LYS A 386 -6.33 45.88 -12.31
N PRO A 387 -6.94 44.73 -12.66
CA PRO A 387 -7.95 44.12 -11.80
C PRO A 387 -7.37 43.44 -10.53
N LEU A 388 -6.07 43.10 -10.51
CA LEU A 388 -5.43 42.45 -9.36
C LEU A 388 -5.16 43.41 -8.18
N LYS A 389 -5.12 44.73 -8.44
CA LYS A 389 -4.88 45.76 -7.41
C LYS A 389 -6.10 46.01 -6.53
N SER A 390 -7.30 45.82 -7.06
CA SER A 390 -8.55 45.96 -6.31
C SER A 390 -8.68 44.86 -5.26
N PHE A 391 -8.45 43.61 -5.69
CA PHE A 391 -8.55 42.43 -4.83
C PHE A 391 -7.56 42.44 -3.65
N VAL A 392 -6.34 42.95 -3.86
CA VAL A 392 -5.31 43.07 -2.81
C VAL A 392 -5.65 44.17 -1.78
N ASN A 393 -6.38 45.21 -2.18
CA ASN A 393 -6.78 46.28 -1.27
C ASN A 393 -7.99 45.90 -0.42
N ASP A 394 -8.96 45.18 -0.99
CA ASP A 394 -10.14 44.70 -0.26
C ASP A 394 -9.78 43.61 0.76
N THR A 395 -8.83 42.73 0.42
CA THR A 395 -8.28 41.73 1.36
C THR A 395 -7.48 42.36 2.51
N LYS A 396 -6.76 43.46 2.27
CA LYS A 396 -6.08 44.23 3.33
C LYS A 396 -7.06 44.92 4.28
N LEU A 397 -8.21 45.36 3.78
CA LEU A 397 -9.24 46.03 4.60
C LEU A 397 -9.99 45.03 5.49
N LEU A 398 -10.27 43.83 4.97
CA LEU A 398 -10.86 42.71 5.72
C LEU A 398 -9.89 42.17 6.79
N ALA A 399 -8.60 42.03 6.45
CA ALA A 399 -7.57 41.64 7.41
C ALA A 399 -7.39 42.66 8.55
N LYS A 400 -7.54 43.96 8.27
CA LYS A 400 -7.49 45.02 9.29
C LYS A 400 -8.72 45.06 10.21
N LYS A 401 -9.90 44.65 9.73
CA LYS A 401 -11.12 44.54 10.55
C LYS A 401 -11.15 43.27 11.40
N ALA A 402 -10.60 42.15 10.91
CA ALA A 402 -10.52 40.90 11.67
C ALA A 402 -9.52 40.94 12.85
N LEU A 403 -8.49 41.81 12.80
CA LEU A 403 -7.42 41.85 13.81
C LEU A 403 -7.69 42.75 15.02
N LYS A 404 -8.89 43.31 15.17
CA LYS A 404 -9.31 44.13 16.32
C LYS A 404 -10.42 43.45 17.14
N LEU A 405 -10.18 42.22 17.59
CA LEU A 405 -10.82 41.70 18.82
C LEU A 405 -9.97 42.12 20.05
N PRO A 406 -10.58 42.31 21.24
CA PRO A 406 -10.04 43.19 22.26
C PRO A 406 -8.81 42.59 22.94
N LEU A 407 -7.64 43.20 22.71
CA LEU A 407 -6.35 42.83 23.29
C LEU A 407 -6.38 42.68 24.82
N LYS A 408 -7.31 43.38 25.49
CA LYS A 408 -7.51 43.41 26.96
C LYS A 408 -8.15 42.12 27.51
N ALA A 409 -9.19 41.59 26.85
CA ALA A 409 -9.80 40.32 27.24
C ALA A 409 -8.88 39.13 26.93
N TYR A 410 -8.12 39.23 25.84
CA TYR A 410 -7.09 38.26 25.48
C TYR A 410 -5.97 38.21 26.52
N THR A 411 -5.46 39.36 26.99
CA THR A 411 -4.42 39.40 28.03
C THR A 411 -4.93 38.85 29.36
N GLU A 412 -6.12 39.22 29.82
CA GLU A 412 -6.68 38.68 31.07
C GLU A 412 -6.96 37.16 31.01
N THR A 413 -7.41 36.65 29.85
CA THR A 413 -7.69 35.22 29.68
C THR A 413 -6.41 34.39 29.56
N VAL A 414 -5.42 34.86 28.81
CA VAL A 414 -4.09 34.21 28.69
C VAL A 414 -3.34 34.24 30.03
N GLN A 415 -3.52 35.29 30.84
CA GLN A 415 -2.92 35.42 32.17
C GLN A 415 -3.58 34.49 33.21
N LYS A 416 -4.87 34.17 33.06
CA LYS A 416 -5.56 33.15 33.88
C LYS A 416 -5.18 31.71 33.49
N CYS A 417 -4.88 31.47 32.22
CA CYS A 417 -4.56 30.13 31.68
C CYS A 417 -3.06 29.89 31.45
N THR A 418 -2.18 30.77 31.95
CA THR A 418 -0.74 30.75 31.63
C THR A 418 -0.08 29.43 32.02
N THR A 419 -0.41 28.89 33.19
CA THR A 419 0.13 27.61 33.68
C THR A 419 -0.31 26.43 32.81
N LEU A 420 -1.57 26.42 32.37
CA LEU A 420 -2.12 25.38 31.48
C LEU A 420 -1.49 25.47 30.08
N LEU A 421 -1.37 26.69 29.54
CA LEU A 421 -0.76 26.93 28.22
C LEU A 421 0.72 26.53 28.20
N ARG A 422 1.46 26.78 29.29
CA ARG A 422 2.84 26.28 29.44
C ARG A 422 2.89 24.76 29.52
N ALA A 423 2.01 24.14 30.32
CA ALA A 423 1.96 22.69 30.47
C ALA A 423 1.63 21.93 29.17
N VAL A 424 0.86 22.53 28.26
CA VAL A 424 0.52 21.95 26.95
C VAL A 424 1.57 22.31 25.87
N GLY A 425 2.67 22.99 26.24
CA GLY A 425 3.76 23.32 25.32
C GLY A 425 3.56 24.60 24.50
N LEU A 426 2.51 25.38 24.76
CA LEU A 426 2.24 26.69 24.13
C LEU A 426 2.93 27.85 24.86
N GLY A 427 4.17 27.62 25.31
CA GLY A 427 4.94 28.58 26.11
C GLY A 427 5.15 29.93 25.42
N ILE A 428 5.18 29.97 24.09
CA ILE A 428 5.36 31.20 23.30
C ILE A 428 4.23 32.22 23.52
N VAL A 429 3.02 31.74 23.80
CA VAL A 429 1.82 32.56 24.07
C VAL A 429 1.87 33.17 25.47
N THR A 430 2.72 32.62 26.35
CA THR A 430 2.86 32.98 27.77
C THR A 430 4.08 33.84 28.06
N ILE A 431 4.75 34.34 27.02
CA ILE A 431 5.90 35.24 27.16
C ILE A 431 5.36 36.61 27.60
N THR A 432 5.43 36.87 28.89
CA THR A 432 5.12 38.18 29.48
C THR A 432 6.34 39.09 29.35
N ARG A 433 6.17 40.30 28.81
CA ARG A 433 7.22 41.34 28.83
C ARG A 433 7.40 41.83 30.28
N GLY A 434 8.51 41.49 30.92
CA GLY A 434 8.86 41.89 32.30
C GLY A 434 10.14 41.19 32.79
N PRO A 435 10.70 41.59 33.95
CA PRO A 435 11.82 40.86 34.57
C PRO A 435 11.40 39.42 34.91
N GLU A 436 12.22 38.43 34.56
CA GLU A 436 11.93 37.01 34.80
C GLU A 436 11.94 36.70 36.31
N GLU A 437 10.81 36.24 36.84
CA GLU A 437 10.71 35.76 38.21
C GLU A 437 11.47 34.43 38.38
N ARG A 438 12.10 34.23 39.55
CA ARG A 438 12.85 33.00 39.83
C ARG A 438 11.92 31.79 39.82
N LYS A 439 12.27 30.75 39.06
CA LYS A 439 11.54 29.49 39.04
C LYS A 439 11.58 28.82 40.41
N LYS A 440 10.41 28.44 40.93
CA LYS A 440 10.29 27.62 42.16
C LYS A 440 10.60 26.17 41.84
N LEU A 441 11.40 25.52 42.68
CA LEU A 441 11.81 24.14 42.47
C LEU A 441 10.62 23.17 42.60
N PHE A 442 9.76 23.35 43.59
CA PHE A 442 8.45 22.70 43.65
C PHE A 442 7.40 23.74 44.07
N THR A 443 6.20 23.59 43.54
CA THR A 443 5.02 24.39 43.90
C THR A 443 3.95 23.47 44.44
N ASP A 444 3.54 23.73 45.68
CA ASP A 444 2.46 23.01 46.37
C ASP A 444 1.13 23.69 46.04
N SER A 445 0.44 23.20 45.02
CA SER A 445 -0.87 23.75 44.61
C SER A 445 -1.65 22.77 43.76
N ARG A 446 -2.82 22.35 44.27
CA ARG A 446 -3.77 21.49 43.52
C ARG A 446 -4.16 22.08 42.17
N LYS A 447 -4.35 23.40 42.08
CA LYS A 447 -4.75 24.07 40.82
C LYS A 447 -3.65 23.97 39.76
N VAL A 448 -2.40 24.17 40.18
CA VAL A 448 -1.22 24.04 39.31
C VAL A 448 -1.00 22.58 38.92
N ALA A 449 -1.17 21.66 39.87
CA ALA A 449 -1.09 20.22 39.65
C ALA A 449 -2.10 19.73 38.60
N LEU A 450 -3.36 20.15 38.71
CA LEU A 450 -4.40 19.82 37.75
C LEU A 450 -4.12 20.41 36.35
N ALA A 451 -3.65 21.65 36.28
CA ALA A 451 -3.28 22.30 35.02
C ALA A 451 -2.13 21.56 34.30
N ARG A 452 -1.16 21.03 35.05
CA ARG A 452 -0.04 20.25 34.51
C ARG A 452 -0.46 18.88 33.98
N CYS A 453 -1.48 18.26 34.58
CA CYS A 453 -2.06 17.03 34.06
C CYS A 453 -2.71 17.21 32.67
N GLY A 454 -2.93 18.46 32.22
CA GLY A 454 -3.48 18.76 30.90
C GLY A 454 -2.74 18.11 29.72
N VAL A 455 -1.43 17.89 29.84
CA VAL A 455 -0.61 17.20 28.82
C VAL A 455 -1.04 15.74 28.58
N HIS A 456 -1.67 15.12 29.58
CA HIS A 456 -2.13 13.73 29.52
C HIS A 456 -3.56 13.61 28.98
N ILE A 457 -4.40 14.63 29.14
CA ILE A 457 -5.84 14.56 28.89
C ILE A 457 -6.13 14.29 27.42
N LEU A 458 -5.58 15.11 26.52
CA LEU A 458 -5.82 15.01 25.08
C LEU A 458 -5.35 13.67 24.48
N PRO A 459 -4.10 13.21 24.68
CA PRO A 459 -3.68 11.93 24.12
C PRO A 459 -4.45 10.76 24.72
N SER A 460 -4.77 10.78 26.02
CA SER A 460 -5.52 9.68 26.65
C SER A 460 -6.97 9.61 26.17
N SER A 461 -7.64 10.76 26.01
CA SER A 461 -9.02 10.81 25.52
C SER A 461 -9.12 10.32 24.07
N VAL A 462 -8.21 10.77 23.19
CA VAL A 462 -8.15 10.30 21.80
C VAL A 462 -7.91 8.79 21.75
N SER A 463 -6.96 8.27 22.53
CA SER A 463 -6.71 6.82 22.62
C SER A 463 -7.95 6.04 23.06
N ILE A 464 -8.66 6.48 24.09
CA ILE A 464 -9.88 5.82 24.59
C ILE A 464 -11.01 5.86 23.55
N ILE A 465 -11.19 6.99 22.86
CA ILE A 465 -12.19 7.13 21.79
C ILE A 465 -11.88 6.17 20.64
N LEU A 466 -10.62 6.10 20.18
CA LEU A 466 -10.21 5.19 19.11
C LEU A 466 -10.42 3.73 19.50
N ILE A 467 -10.05 3.35 20.73
CA ILE A 467 -10.29 1.99 21.25
C ILE A 467 -11.79 1.67 21.24
N THR A 468 -12.61 2.61 21.73
CA THR A 468 -14.07 2.42 21.83
C THR A 468 -14.72 2.26 20.45
N ILE A 469 -14.38 3.12 19.49
CA ILE A 469 -14.90 3.07 18.12
C ILE A 469 -14.54 1.75 17.43
N ASN A 470 -13.28 1.32 17.53
CA ASN A 470 -12.82 0.08 16.89
C ASN A 470 -13.40 -1.18 17.54
N LEU A 471 -13.64 -1.17 18.85
CA LEU A 471 -14.28 -2.30 19.54
C LEU A 471 -15.79 -2.40 19.23
N LEU A 472 -16.47 -1.26 19.07
CA LEU A 472 -17.89 -1.25 18.71
C LEU A 472 -18.13 -1.55 17.22
N GLY A 473 -17.14 -1.28 16.36
CA GLY A 473 -17.27 -1.42 14.93
C GLY A 473 -18.08 -0.27 14.34
N TYR A 474 -17.43 0.63 13.60
CA TYR A 474 -18.08 1.78 12.97
C TYR A 474 -17.96 1.70 11.45
N PHE A 475 -19.09 1.44 10.78
CA PHE A 475 -19.17 1.46 9.32
C PHE A 475 -19.36 2.90 8.81
N ILE A 476 -18.53 3.31 7.85
CA ILE A 476 -18.52 4.67 7.31
C ILE A 476 -19.29 4.71 5.98
N GLY A 477 -18.98 3.81 5.06
CA GLY A 477 -19.54 3.80 3.70
C GLY A 477 -18.51 3.38 2.65
N GLY A 478 -18.90 3.35 1.39
CA GLY A 478 -18.05 3.02 0.24
C GLY A 478 -17.02 4.08 -0.10
N GLU A 479 -17.28 5.33 0.33
CA GLU A 479 -16.32 6.43 0.31
C GLU A 479 -16.32 7.12 1.68
N LEU A 480 -15.21 7.77 2.02
CA LEU A 480 -15.17 8.61 3.21
C LEU A 480 -16.09 9.83 3.01
N GLN A 481 -16.90 10.19 4.01
CA GLN A 481 -17.82 11.34 3.90
C GLN A 481 -17.11 12.63 3.49
N GLY A 482 -17.69 13.40 2.55
CA GLY A 482 -17.13 14.66 2.04
C GLY A 482 -17.17 14.74 0.51
N SER A 483 -16.18 15.41 -0.11
CA SER A 483 -16.07 15.50 -1.58
C SER A 483 -15.81 14.12 -2.20
N GLN A 484 -16.54 13.79 -3.28
CA GLN A 484 -16.34 12.57 -4.07
C GLN A 484 -14.91 12.49 -4.64
N ASP A 485 -14.38 11.28 -4.81
CA ASP A 485 -13.02 10.99 -5.32
C ASP A 485 -11.84 11.54 -4.48
N GLY A 486 -12.10 12.03 -3.26
CA GLY A 486 -11.11 12.67 -2.38
C GLY A 486 -10.42 11.76 -1.36
N ASP A 487 -10.64 10.44 -1.42
CA ASP A 487 -10.33 9.54 -0.30
C ASP A 487 -8.84 9.43 0.01
N SER A 488 -7.98 9.50 -1.01
CA SER A 488 -6.53 9.55 -0.82
C SER A 488 -6.08 10.74 0.05
N ILE A 489 -6.71 11.92 -0.12
CA ILE A 489 -6.40 13.12 0.66
C ILE A 489 -6.92 12.97 2.09
N LYS A 490 -8.15 12.47 2.24
CA LYS A 490 -8.79 12.27 3.56
C LYS A 490 -8.00 11.27 4.41
N LEU A 491 -7.60 10.14 3.82
CA LEU A 491 -6.73 9.15 4.48
C LEU A 491 -5.36 9.76 4.83
N GLY A 492 -4.81 10.59 3.94
CA GLY A 492 -3.57 11.34 4.22
C GLY A 492 -3.71 12.30 5.41
N ILE A 493 -4.84 12.98 5.56
CA ILE A 493 -5.11 13.85 6.72
C ILE A 493 -5.21 13.01 8.01
N LEU A 494 -5.89 11.86 7.98
CA LEU A 494 -5.95 10.96 9.13
C LEU A 494 -4.57 10.43 9.53
N GLN A 495 -3.67 10.20 8.55
CA GLN A 495 -2.29 9.84 8.83
C GLN A 495 -1.51 10.96 9.53
N ILE A 496 -1.76 12.23 9.16
CA ILE A 496 -1.20 13.39 9.86
C ILE A 496 -1.73 13.45 11.30
N CYS A 497 -3.04 13.24 11.50
CA CYS A 497 -3.65 13.19 12.82
C CYS A 497 -3.04 12.07 13.70
N ALA A 498 -2.81 10.88 13.13
CA ALA A 498 -2.15 9.79 13.83
C ALA A 498 -0.71 10.16 14.25
N LYS A 499 0.02 10.91 13.41
CA LYS A 499 1.35 11.41 13.76
C LYS A 499 1.31 12.47 14.87
N VAL A 500 0.30 13.33 14.88
CA VAL A 500 0.08 14.26 15.99
C VAL A 500 -0.18 13.51 17.29
N GLN A 501 -1.02 12.47 17.25
CA GLN A 501 -1.31 11.63 18.42
C GLN A 501 -0.04 10.93 18.95
N GLU A 502 0.82 10.41 18.08
CA GLU A 502 2.14 9.85 18.47
C GLU A 502 2.97 10.88 19.25
N LEU A 503 3.09 12.11 18.73
CA LEU A 503 3.87 13.16 19.38
C LEU A 503 3.29 13.56 20.74
N LEU A 504 1.96 13.58 20.88
CA LEU A 504 1.29 13.86 22.16
C LEU A 504 1.51 12.72 23.19
N VAL A 505 1.47 11.46 22.75
CA VAL A 505 1.80 10.30 23.60
C VAL A 505 3.24 10.37 24.08
N VAL A 506 4.19 10.69 23.18
CA VAL A 506 5.61 10.86 23.53
C VAL A 506 5.82 12.01 24.51
N ALA A 507 5.17 13.17 24.30
CA ALA A 507 5.24 14.30 25.22
C ALA A 507 4.69 13.92 26.60
N SER A 508 3.54 13.24 26.64
CA SER A 508 2.96 12.69 27.87
C SER A 508 3.96 11.79 28.61
N LEU A 509 4.57 10.81 27.95
CA LEU A 509 5.55 9.92 28.60
C LEU A 509 6.81 10.65 29.08
N SER A 510 7.30 11.63 28.31
CA SER A 510 8.45 12.46 28.68
C SER A 510 8.19 13.23 29.98
N THR A 511 6.99 13.80 30.14
CA THR A 511 6.63 14.50 31.39
C THR A 511 6.58 13.57 32.61
N VAL A 512 6.11 12.33 32.45
CA VAL A 512 6.15 11.30 33.52
C VAL A 512 7.61 11.01 33.92
N ILE A 513 8.49 10.78 32.93
CA ILE A 513 9.89 10.48 33.15
C ILE A 513 10.59 11.66 33.87
N PHE A 514 10.40 12.90 33.41
CA PHE A 514 11.02 14.06 34.05
C PHE A 514 10.53 14.30 35.48
N HIS A 515 9.24 14.04 35.75
CA HIS A 515 8.71 14.15 37.10
C HIS A 515 9.41 13.15 38.05
N VAL A 516 9.53 11.88 37.63
CA VAL A 516 10.24 10.84 38.42
C VAL A 516 11.72 11.19 38.58
N LEU A 517 12.42 11.53 37.49
CA LEU A 517 13.84 11.84 37.56
C LEU A 517 14.13 13.04 38.48
N ARG A 518 13.33 14.10 38.36
CA ARG A 518 13.48 15.28 39.21
C ARG A 518 13.22 14.96 40.68
N SER A 519 12.23 14.11 40.97
CA SER A 519 11.94 13.69 42.34
C SER A 519 13.12 12.95 42.97
N GLU A 520 13.83 12.12 42.20
CA GLU A 520 15.01 11.39 42.68
C GLU A 520 16.25 12.29 42.83
N LEU A 521 16.41 13.32 41.99
CA LEU A 521 17.48 14.32 42.14
C LEU A 521 17.36 15.16 43.43
N VAL A 522 16.13 15.48 43.83
CA VAL A 522 15.86 16.43 44.93
C VAL A 522 15.53 15.71 46.24
N PHE A 523 14.68 14.68 46.21
CA PHE A 523 14.22 13.98 47.42
C PHE A 523 14.82 12.58 47.58
N GLY A 524 15.35 11.99 46.51
CA GLY A 524 15.94 10.65 46.51
C GLY A 524 17.43 10.60 46.85
N PRO A 525 18.04 9.41 46.75
CA PRO A 525 19.49 9.20 46.91
C PRO A 525 20.33 9.75 45.74
N GLY A 526 19.70 10.45 44.77
CA GLY A 526 20.34 10.94 43.55
C GLY A 526 20.20 9.99 42.36
N LEU A 527 20.62 10.47 41.19
CA LEU A 527 20.55 9.76 39.91
C LEU A 527 21.93 9.66 39.24
N PRO A 528 22.24 8.57 38.53
CA PRO A 528 23.46 8.49 37.76
C PRO A 528 23.45 9.54 36.63
N LEU A 529 24.62 10.12 36.35
CA LEU A 529 24.82 11.16 35.35
C LEU A 529 24.21 10.81 33.98
N GLY A 530 24.34 9.54 33.56
CA GLY A 530 23.76 9.06 32.30
C GLY A 530 22.23 9.17 32.21
N LEU A 531 21.52 9.15 33.35
CA LEU A 531 20.06 9.21 33.37
C LEU A 531 19.47 10.61 33.48
N MET A 532 20.27 11.63 33.80
CA MET A 532 19.75 13.00 33.96
C MET A 532 19.08 13.53 32.68
N GLY A 533 19.50 13.06 31.51
CA GLY A 533 18.92 13.40 30.21
C GLY A 533 17.97 12.34 29.60
N ALA A 534 17.62 11.29 30.35
CA ALA A 534 16.89 10.14 29.79
C ALA A 534 15.51 10.52 29.22
N GLY A 535 14.83 11.51 29.82
CA GLY A 535 13.55 12.03 29.32
C GLY A 535 13.60 12.66 27.91
N TYR A 536 14.79 12.98 27.39
CA TYR A 536 14.99 13.45 26.00
C TYR A 536 15.42 12.34 25.04
N LYS A 537 16.02 11.26 25.55
CA LYS A 537 16.67 10.22 24.75
C LYS A 537 15.88 8.92 24.64
N PHE A 538 14.88 8.71 25.51
CA PHE A 538 14.12 7.45 25.60
C PHE A 538 13.38 7.05 24.30
N THR A 539 13.13 8.00 23.40
CA THR A 539 12.51 7.74 22.09
C THR A 539 13.51 7.20 21.05
N SER A 540 14.81 7.37 21.28
CA SER A 540 15.85 6.90 20.38
C SER A 540 16.25 5.47 20.70
N LEU A 541 16.21 4.59 19.69
CA LEU A 541 16.59 3.19 19.88
C LEU A 541 18.03 3.07 20.41
N SER A 542 18.96 3.89 19.90
CA SER A 542 20.37 3.90 20.34
C SER A 542 20.57 4.19 21.83
N PHE A 543 19.61 4.82 22.50
CA PHE A 543 19.68 5.05 23.94
C PHE A 543 19.72 3.72 24.72
N PHE A 544 18.95 2.71 24.33
CA PHE A 544 18.89 1.42 25.05
C PHE A 544 20.17 0.57 24.93
N TRP A 545 21.07 0.89 23.99
CA TRP A 545 22.40 0.30 23.86
C TRP A 545 23.51 1.22 24.38
N SER A 546 23.16 2.41 24.89
CA SER A 546 24.14 3.36 25.39
C SER A 546 24.62 3.00 26.80
N SER A 547 25.85 3.38 27.14
CA SER A 547 26.38 3.30 28.51
C SER A 547 25.55 4.13 29.49
N GLU A 548 24.89 5.19 29.01
CA GLU A 548 24.02 6.05 29.78
C GLU A 548 22.79 5.29 30.32
N PHE A 549 22.14 4.48 29.48
CA PHE A 549 20.97 3.68 29.87
C PHE A 549 21.36 2.55 30.83
N TRP A 550 22.39 1.77 30.50
CA TRP A 550 22.81 0.65 31.36
C TRP A 550 23.49 1.10 32.66
N GLY A 551 23.91 2.37 32.74
CA GLY A 551 24.29 3.04 33.99
C GLY A 551 23.16 3.05 35.04
N SER A 552 21.88 3.01 34.61
CA SER A 552 20.71 2.98 35.50
C SER A 552 20.56 1.69 36.32
N VAL A 553 21.04 0.56 35.80
CA VAL A 553 20.95 -0.74 36.48
C VAL A 553 22.13 -0.92 37.45
N THR A 554 23.24 -0.27 37.13
CA THR A 554 24.55 -0.57 37.74
C THR A 554 25.04 0.50 38.72
N TYR A 555 24.27 1.58 38.96
CA TYR A 555 24.66 2.65 39.90
C TYR A 555 24.40 2.31 41.38
N ASN A 556 25.21 2.94 42.26
CA ASN A 556 25.31 2.90 43.73
C ASN A 556 24.54 1.78 44.51
N LYS A 557 25.25 0.94 45.28
CA LYS A 557 24.67 -0.13 46.14
C LYS A 557 23.68 0.39 47.21
N GLN A 558 23.75 1.67 47.60
CA GLN A 558 22.92 2.24 48.67
C GLN A 558 21.47 2.58 48.24
N ALA A 559 21.18 2.73 46.95
CA ALA A 559 19.81 2.94 46.48
C ALA A 559 19.01 1.62 46.50
N PRO A 560 17.78 1.59 47.04
CA PRO A 560 17.01 0.35 47.16
C PRO A 560 16.62 -0.23 45.80
N ARG A 561 16.70 -1.56 45.67
CA ARG A 561 16.51 -2.29 44.39
C ARG A 561 15.20 -1.96 43.68
N TYR A 562 14.10 -1.79 44.42
CA TYR A 562 12.78 -1.53 43.84
C TYR A 562 12.74 -0.21 43.04
N ARG A 563 13.45 0.85 43.48
CA ARG A 563 13.50 2.14 42.75
C ARG A 563 14.26 2.02 41.45
N LYS A 564 15.36 1.25 41.44
CA LYS A 564 16.16 1.01 40.23
C LYS A 564 15.35 0.23 39.19
N VAL A 565 14.70 -0.85 39.63
CA VAL A 565 13.83 -1.66 38.77
C VAL A 565 12.67 -0.83 38.24
N PHE A 566 12.09 0.04 39.07
CA PHE A 566 11.03 0.96 38.66
C PHE A 566 11.48 1.95 37.57
N ILE A 567 12.59 2.67 37.75
CA ILE A 567 13.10 3.63 36.76
C ILE A 567 13.49 2.92 35.47
N PHE A 568 14.18 1.79 35.57
CA PHE A 568 14.55 0.98 34.42
C PHE A 568 13.31 0.49 33.66
N GLY A 569 12.34 -0.08 34.37
CA GLY A 569 11.08 -0.54 33.81
C GLY A 569 10.29 0.59 33.15
N LEU A 570 10.20 1.75 33.80
CA LEU A 570 9.54 2.94 33.25
C LEU A 570 10.19 3.39 31.94
N LEU A 571 11.52 3.43 31.86
CA LEU A 571 12.25 3.81 30.64
C LEU A 571 12.07 2.79 29.50
N VAL A 572 12.11 1.49 29.81
CA VAL A 572 11.89 0.42 28.82
C VAL A 572 10.46 0.47 28.30
N VAL A 573 9.47 0.48 29.18
CA VAL A 573 8.05 0.53 28.80
C VAL A 573 7.76 1.81 28.02
N SER A 574 8.22 2.98 28.49
CA SER A 574 8.00 4.24 27.77
C SER A 574 8.70 4.29 26.41
N GLY A 575 9.88 3.67 26.27
CA GLY A 575 10.57 3.55 24.98
C GLY A 575 9.81 2.68 23.99
N VAL A 576 9.35 1.51 24.44
CA VAL A 576 8.52 0.61 23.62
C VAL A 576 7.22 1.32 23.21
N LEU A 577 6.53 1.96 24.16
CA LEU A 577 5.32 2.72 23.87
C LEU A 577 5.59 3.88 22.89
N ALA A 578 6.69 4.61 23.03
CA ALA A 578 7.03 5.71 22.12
C ALA A 578 7.27 5.24 20.67
N VAL A 579 7.92 4.09 20.49
CA VAL A 579 8.16 3.51 19.15
C VAL A 579 6.86 2.96 18.57
N LEU A 580 6.02 2.32 19.38
CA LEU A 580 4.78 1.70 18.92
C LEU A 580 3.62 2.70 18.80
N ALA A 581 3.65 3.85 19.46
CA ALA A 581 2.55 4.82 19.45
C ALA A 581 2.20 5.30 18.03
N GLY A 582 3.20 5.48 17.16
CA GLY A 582 3.00 5.88 15.76
C GLY A 582 2.20 4.86 14.94
N PRO A 583 2.71 3.63 14.74
CA PRO A 583 1.99 2.61 13.98
C PRO A 583 0.64 2.25 14.63
N THR A 584 0.55 2.16 15.96
CA THR A 584 -0.70 1.79 16.63
C THR A 584 -1.79 2.86 16.53
N SER A 585 -1.43 4.15 16.63
CA SER A 585 -2.37 5.25 16.39
C SER A 585 -2.83 5.28 14.94
N ALA A 586 -1.94 5.03 13.98
CA ALA A 586 -2.30 5.00 12.56
C ALA A 586 -3.27 3.86 12.23
N VAL A 587 -2.99 2.65 12.73
CA VAL A 587 -3.81 1.45 12.47
C VAL A 587 -5.23 1.62 13.02
N LEU A 588 -5.38 2.18 14.21
CA LEU A 588 -6.70 2.36 14.84
C LEU A 588 -7.42 3.62 14.35
N MET A 589 -6.74 4.60 13.75
CA MET A 589 -7.35 5.85 13.27
C MET A 589 -7.73 5.78 11.79
N ILE A 590 -7.01 4.99 10.98
CA ILE A 590 -7.24 4.90 9.54
C ILE A 590 -8.28 3.80 9.27
N PRO A 591 -9.47 4.14 8.74
CA PRO A 591 -10.48 3.15 8.38
C PRO A 591 -10.00 2.27 7.22
N ARG A 592 -10.37 1.00 7.25
CA ARG A 592 -10.00 0.00 6.25
C ARG A 592 -11.23 -0.41 5.45
N GLU A 593 -11.05 -0.73 4.19
CA GLU A 593 -12.11 -1.35 3.40
C GLU A 593 -12.29 -2.80 3.86
N LEU A 594 -13.49 -3.14 4.36
CA LEU A 594 -13.81 -4.44 4.93
C LEU A 594 -15.18 -4.90 4.41
N ASP A 595 -15.37 -6.22 4.33
CA ASP A 595 -16.68 -6.83 4.07
C ASP A 595 -17.43 -7.03 5.38
N TRP A 596 -18.57 -6.36 5.50
CA TRP A 596 -19.41 -6.36 6.69
C TRP A 596 -20.65 -7.23 6.52
N LYS A 597 -20.84 -8.17 7.44
CA LYS A 597 -22.04 -9.00 7.49
C LYS A 597 -23.21 -8.17 8.01
N THR A 598 -24.25 -8.02 7.18
CA THR A 598 -25.36 -7.08 7.41
C THR A 598 -26.73 -7.76 7.32
N GLY A 599 -26.82 -8.94 7.93
CA GLY A 599 -28.05 -9.70 8.06
C GLY A 599 -28.31 -10.58 6.84
N GLY A 600 -29.55 -10.57 6.37
CA GLY A 600 -30.09 -11.50 5.38
C GLY A 600 -31.30 -12.25 5.94
N CYS A 601 -31.69 -13.35 5.30
CA CYS A 601 -32.81 -14.17 5.72
C CYS A 601 -32.56 -15.66 5.50
N ASN A 602 -33.36 -16.48 6.17
CA ASN A 602 -33.54 -17.87 5.76
C ASN A 602 -34.77 -17.92 4.86
N PHE A 603 -34.67 -18.60 3.73
CA PHE A 603 -35.80 -18.87 2.85
C PHE A 603 -35.92 -20.37 2.59
N TYR A 604 -37.09 -20.79 2.12
CA TYR A 604 -37.45 -22.19 1.97
C TYR A 604 -37.85 -22.46 0.53
N LEU A 605 -37.44 -23.61 -0.02
CA LEU A 605 -37.93 -24.11 -1.30
C LEU A 605 -39.06 -25.13 -1.06
N ASN A 606 -40.01 -25.22 -1.98
CA ASN A 606 -41.20 -26.08 -1.88
C ASN A 606 -40.90 -27.57 -2.15
N GLY A 607 -40.32 -28.26 -1.16
CA GLY A 607 -39.92 -29.67 -1.24
C GLY A 607 -38.70 -30.00 -0.38
N THR A 608 -38.45 -31.30 -0.14
CA THR A 608 -37.31 -31.76 0.66
C THR A 608 -35.98 -31.52 -0.06
N LYS A 609 -34.84 -31.71 0.63
CA LYS A 609 -33.52 -31.58 0.01
C LYS A 609 -33.36 -32.57 -1.15
N GLU A 610 -33.85 -33.79 -0.98
CA GLU A 610 -33.80 -34.86 -1.97
C GLU A 610 -34.73 -34.58 -3.16
N GLU A 611 -35.84 -33.87 -2.96
CA GLU A 611 -36.72 -33.44 -4.05
C GLU A 611 -36.16 -32.22 -4.82
N MET A 612 -35.46 -31.32 -4.14
CA MET A 612 -34.88 -30.12 -4.76
C MET A 612 -33.61 -30.41 -5.55
N TRP A 613 -32.80 -31.35 -5.06
CA TRP A 613 -31.57 -31.82 -5.67
C TRP A 613 -31.57 -33.36 -5.73
N PRO A 614 -32.36 -33.95 -6.63
CA PRO A 614 -32.55 -35.39 -6.71
C PRO A 614 -31.31 -36.12 -7.25
N GLN A 615 -31.08 -37.34 -6.76
CA GLN A 615 -30.06 -38.23 -7.34
C GLN A 615 -30.45 -38.76 -8.72
N ARG A 616 -31.75 -38.87 -9.01
CA ARG A 616 -32.31 -39.24 -10.31
C ARG A 616 -33.36 -38.19 -10.67
N PRO A 617 -33.11 -37.29 -11.64
CA PRO A 617 -34.05 -36.23 -11.97
C PRO A 617 -35.24 -36.82 -12.72
N ASP A 618 -36.44 -36.57 -12.22
CA ASP A 618 -37.70 -36.95 -12.87
C ASP A 618 -38.05 -35.97 -14.01
N LEU A 619 -38.88 -36.42 -14.95
CA LEU A 619 -39.48 -35.54 -15.93
C LEU A 619 -40.50 -34.58 -15.27
N PRO A 620 -40.55 -33.30 -15.69
CA PRO A 620 -41.56 -32.38 -15.18
C PRO A 620 -42.98 -32.89 -15.47
N ILE A 621 -43.88 -32.90 -14.47
CA ILE A 621 -45.32 -33.17 -14.65
C ILE A 621 -46.04 -31.96 -15.30
N LEU A 622 -45.32 -31.21 -16.13
CA LEU A 622 -45.75 -29.95 -16.73
C LEU A 622 -45.92 -30.15 -18.24
N ASN A 623 -46.94 -29.53 -18.83
CA ASN A 623 -47.10 -29.59 -20.29
C ASN A 623 -46.03 -28.72 -20.97
N CYS A 624 -44.95 -29.35 -21.41
CA CYS A 624 -43.84 -28.76 -22.18
C CYS A 624 -43.87 -29.19 -23.66
N SER A 625 -45.03 -29.64 -24.17
CA SER A 625 -45.16 -30.14 -25.55
C SER A 625 -45.41 -29.02 -26.58
N GLY A 626 -45.11 -29.30 -27.85
CA GLY A 626 -45.31 -28.32 -28.95
C GLY A 626 -44.43 -27.08 -28.78
N SER A 627 -45.01 -25.89 -28.88
CA SER A 627 -44.29 -24.61 -28.67
C SER A 627 -44.35 -24.08 -27.24
N THR A 628 -45.01 -24.78 -26.32
CA THR A 628 -45.25 -24.29 -24.95
C THR A 628 -43.98 -24.18 -24.11
N TRP A 629 -42.96 -25.02 -24.37
CA TRP A 629 -41.69 -25.01 -23.64
C TRP A 629 -40.88 -23.73 -23.83
N MET A 630 -41.08 -23.00 -24.94
CA MET A 630 -40.43 -21.71 -25.18
C MET A 630 -40.97 -20.60 -24.27
N ASN A 631 -42.25 -20.66 -23.91
CA ASN A 631 -42.93 -19.64 -23.12
C ASN A 631 -43.00 -19.98 -21.63
N ASN A 632 -42.46 -21.13 -21.22
CA ASN A 632 -42.53 -21.62 -19.85
C ASN A 632 -41.12 -21.90 -19.32
N SER A 633 -40.63 -21.00 -18.48
CA SER A 633 -39.30 -21.04 -17.85
C SER A 633 -38.99 -22.29 -17.01
N ARG A 634 -40.04 -23.03 -16.63
CA ARG A 634 -39.97 -24.26 -15.83
C ARG A 634 -39.68 -25.48 -16.67
N CYS A 635 -39.83 -25.39 -17.99
CA CYS A 635 -39.46 -26.46 -18.90
C CYS A 635 -37.93 -26.54 -19.02
N LEU A 636 -37.42 -27.77 -19.10
CA LEU A 636 -35.97 -28.03 -19.13
C LEU A 636 -35.27 -27.34 -20.31
N ALA A 637 -35.91 -27.32 -21.49
CA ALA A 637 -35.36 -26.75 -22.72
C ALA A 637 -35.51 -25.22 -22.85
N ASN A 638 -36.10 -24.51 -21.87
CA ASN A 638 -36.41 -23.08 -22.02
C ASN A 638 -35.17 -22.19 -22.23
N GLY A 639 -34.00 -22.58 -21.70
CA GLY A 639 -32.74 -21.85 -21.91
C GLY A 639 -32.18 -21.89 -23.34
N TYR A 640 -32.81 -22.65 -24.24
CA TYR A 640 -32.37 -22.87 -25.63
C TYR A 640 -31.99 -21.58 -26.37
N GLN A 641 -32.85 -20.57 -26.37
CA GLN A 641 -32.63 -19.38 -27.21
C GLN A 641 -31.33 -18.66 -26.83
N SER A 642 -31.11 -18.44 -25.54
CA SER A 642 -29.91 -17.76 -25.04
C SER A 642 -28.65 -18.59 -25.26
N ILE A 643 -28.74 -19.91 -25.13
CA ILE A 643 -27.62 -20.83 -25.42
C ILE A 643 -27.28 -20.80 -26.92
N HIS A 644 -28.28 -20.94 -27.79
CA HIS A 644 -28.13 -20.91 -29.24
C HIS A 644 -27.49 -19.59 -29.70
N GLU A 645 -27.99 -18.44 -29.24
CA GLU A 645 -27.41 -17.12 -29.54
C GLU A 645 -25.96 -17.01 -29.04
N THR A 646 -25.67 -17.53 -27.84
CA THR A 646 -24.31 -17.54 -27.28
C THR A 646 -23.33 -18.30 -28.17
N PHE A 647 -23.71 -19.48 -28.65
CA PHE A 647 -22.85 -20.30 -29.52
C PHE A 647 -22.82 -19.79 -30.96
N SER A 648 -23.93 -19.28 -31.50
CA SER A 648 -23.98 -18.66 -32.82
C SER A 648 -23.05 -17.44 -32.92
N ASN A 649 -23.01 -16.60 -31.88
CA ASN A 649 -22.10 -15.44 -31.83
C ASN A 649 -20.63 -15.84 -31.62
N ARG A 650 -20.37 -17.03 -31.09
CA ARG A 650 -19.03 -17.55 -30.79
C ARG A 650 -18.53 -18.56 -31.82
N ARG A 651 -19.28 -18.79 -32.90
CA ARG A 651 -19.02 -19.85 -33.86
C ARG A 651 -17.58 -19.79 -34.39
N GLY A 652 -16.84 -20.90 -34.20
CA GLY A 652 -15.45 -21.03 -34.66
C GLY A 652 -14.37 -20.43 -33.75
N ASN A 653 -14.69 -19.88 -32.58
CA ASN A 653 -13.70 -19.35 -31.63
C ASN A 653 -13.53 -20.26 -30.41
N SER A 654 -12.50 -21.12 -30.40
CA SER A 654 -12.11 -21.87 -29.21
C SER A 654 -11.21 -21.01 -28.30
N GLN A 655 -11.72 -20.57 -27.14
CA GLN A 655 -10.88 -19.98 -26.10
C GLN A 655 -10.40 -21.09 -25.14
N SER A 656 -9.09 -21.16 -24.92
CA SER A 656 -8.49 -22.00 -23.87
C SER A 656 -8.75 -21.41 -22.48
N GLY A 657 -9.06 -22.26 -21.49
CA GLY A 657 -9.27 -21.85 -20.08
C GLY A 657 -10.72 -21.87 -19.59
N ILE A 658 -10.99 -21.23 -18.45
CA ILE A 658 -12.36 -21.06 -17.92
C ILE A 658 -13.09 -19.98 -18.72
N VAL A 659 -14.24 -20.34 -19.25
CA VAL A 659 -15.17 -19.50 -19.97
C VAL A 659 -16.40 -19.25 -19.09
N ALA A 660 -16.77 -17.98 -18.91
CA ALA A 660 -18.07 -17.61 -18.35
C ALA A 660 -19.04 -17.25 -19.49
N LEU A 661 -20.17 -17.94 -19.54
CA LEU A 661 -21.27 -17.73 -20.49
C LEU A 661 -22.45 -17.13 -19.75
N GLN A 662 -22.87 -15.93 -20.13
CA GLN A 662 -24.09 -15.37 -19.57
C GLN A 662 -25.29 -15.96 -20.30
N ILE A 663 -26.12 -16.70 -19.57
CA ILE A 663 -27.41 -17.20 -20.06
C ILE A 663 -28.50 -16.34 -19.44
N ALA A 664 -29.39 -15.81 -20.29
CA ALA A 664 -30.52 -15.00 -19.90
C ALA A 664 -31.79 -15.59 -20.54
N ASP A 665 -32.64 -16.18 -19.72
CA ASP A 665 -33.98 -16.61 -20.11
C ASP A 665 -35.05 -15.59 -19.64
N SER A 666 -36.34 -15.91 -19.81
CA SER A 666 -37.44 -15.00 -19.43
C SER A 666 -37.50 -14.70 -17.93
N ASP A 667 -37.00 -15.62 -17.09
CA ASP A 667 -37.21 -15.68 -15.65
C ASP A 667 -35.89 -15.79 -14.87
N LEU A 668 -34.71 -15.84 -15.49
CA LEU A 668 -33.43 -15.92 -14.79
C LEU A 668 -32.28 -15.47 -15.69
N ARG A 669 -31.42 -14.61 -15.13
CA ARG A 669 -30.12 -14.27 -15.69
C ARG A 669 -29.04 -14.90 -14.83
N LYS A 670 -28.23 -15.79 -15.39
CA LYS A 670 -27.17 -16.50 -14.66
C LYS A 670 -25.91 -16.66 -15.50
N ASN A 671 -24.78 -16.83 -14.84
CA ASN A 671 -23.54 -17.25 -15.51
C ASN A 671 -23.40 -18.77 -15.46
N VAL A 672 -23.03 -19.37 -16.59
CA VAL A 672 -22.51 -20.73 -16.68
C VAL A 672 -21.00 -20.65 -16.79
N HIS A 673 -20.31 -21.22 -15.81
CA HIS A 673 -18.86 -21.32 -15.82
C HIS A 673 -18.49 -22.67 -16.39
N ALA A 674 -17.66 -22.66 -17.42
CA ALA A 674 -17.21 -23.87 -18.07
C ALA A 674 -15.71 -23.85 -18.28
N ARG A 675 -15.09 -25.01 -18.18
CA ARG A 675 -13.74 -25.30 -18.59
C ARG A 675 -13.84 -26.16 -19.83
N VAL A 676 -13.05 -25.85 -20.86
CA VAL A 676 -13.03 -26.61 -22.11
C VAL A 676 -11.80 -27.52 -22.12
N ARG A 677 -11.95 -28.75 -22.63
CA ARG A 677 -10.84 -29.68 -22.88
C ARG A 677 -9.79 -29.03 -23.78
N GLU A 678 -8.51 -29.23 -23.45
CA GLU A 678 -7.39 -28.67 -24.23
C GLU A 678 -6.74 -29.76 -25.11
N PRO A 679 -6.44 -29.51 -26.39
CA PRO A 679 -5.88 -30.51 -27.31
C PRO A 679 -4.55 -31.12 -26.84
N TYR A 680 -3.72 -30.31 -26.17
CA TYR A 680 -2.35 -30.67 -25.79
C TYR A 680 -2.19 -31.11 -24.32
N GLU A 681 -3.25 -30.99 -23.52
CA GLU A 681 -3.26 -31.39 -22.10
C GLU A 681 -4.31 -32.50 -21.85
N PRO A 682 -3.92 -33.78 -21.89
CA PRO A 682 -4.87 -34.90 -21.86
C PRO A 682 -5.63 -35.06 -20.52
N TRP A 683 -5.21 -34.35 -19.46
CA TRP A 683 -5.84 -34.34 -18.13
C TRP A 683 -6.85 -33.20 -17.94
N VAL A 684 -7.07 -32.35 -18.94
CA VAL A 684 -8.06 -31.27 -18.90
C VAL A 684 -9.32 -31.73 -19.64
N GLU A 685 -10.41 -31.93 -18.91
CA GLU A 685 -11.73 -32.33 -19.47
C GLU A 685 -12.70 -31.15 -19.50
N THR A 686 -13.73 -31.26 -20.35
CA THR A 686 -14.80 -30.26 -20.45
C THR A 686 -15.77 -30.41 -19.27
N TRP A 687 -15.82 -29.39 -18.41
CA TRP A 687 -16.72 -29.30 -17.24
C TRP A 687 -17.50 -28.01 -17.30
N ALA A 688 -18.79 -28.04 -16.97
CA ALA A 688 -19.62 -26.85 -16.80
C ALA A 688 -20.36 -26.89 -15.46
N PHE A 689 -20.64 -25.73 -14.87
CA PHE A 689 -21.52 -25.58 -13.71
C PHE A 689 -22.25 -24.24 -13.71
N THR A 690 -23.40 -24.15 -13.03
CA THR A 690 -24.16 -22.90 -12.91
C THR A 690 -25.02 -22.86 -11.64
N ALA A 691 -25.80 -21.81 -11.44
CA ALA A 691 -26.73 -21.68 -10.32
C ALA A 691 -27.91 -22.66 -10.45
N HIS A 692 -28.38 -23.23 -9.34
CA HIS A 692 -29.66 -23.96 -9.30
C HIS A 692 -30.83 -22.96 -9.38
N ALA A 693 -31.70 -23.07 -10.39
CA ALA A 693 -32.64 -22.00 -10.74
C ALA A 693 -33.62 -21.64 -9.60
N PRO A 694 -34.30 -22.59 -8.93
CA PRO A 694 -35.17 -22.26 -7.79
C PRO A 694 -34.44 -21.53 -6.65
N SER A 695 -33.22 -21.95 -6.32
CA SER A 695 -32.42 -21.28 -5.29
C SER A 695 -32.01 -19.85 -5.70
N ALA A 696 -31.67 -19.65 -6.98
CA ALA A 696 -31.26 -18.36 -7.55
C ALA A 696 -32.42 -17.36 -7.62
N ILE A 697 -33.61 -17.81 -8.05
CA ILE A 697 -34.83 -17.00 -8.12
C ILE A 697 -35.23 -16.52 -6.71
N MET A 698 -35.24 -17.43 -5.74
CA MET A 698 -35.55 -17.11 -4.33
C MET A 698 -34.51 -16.20 -3.69
N GLN A 699 -33.23 -16.34 -4.04
CA GLN A 699 -32.16 -15.43 -3.61
C GLN A 699 -32.41 -14.01 -4.14
N ALA A 700 -32.76 -13.85 -5.42
CA ALA A 700 -33.03 -12.54 -6.02
C ALA A 700 -34.25 -11.85 -5.38
N ALA A 701 -35.32 -12.60 -5.09
CA ALA A 701 -36.48 -12.10 -4.34
C ALA A 701 -36.10 -11.67 -2.91
N SER A 702 -35.38 -12.53 -2.19
CA SER A 702 -34.88 -12.25 -0.83
C SER A 702 -33.98 -11.02 -0.77
N PHE A 703 -33.09 -10.88 -1.76
CA PHE A 703 -32.20 -9.71 -1.88
C PHE A 703 -33.01 -8.42 -2.10
N THR A 704 -34.06 -8.48 -2.92
CA THR A 704 -34.94 -7.34 -3.16
C THR A 704 -35.72 -6.92 -1.91
N LEU A 705 -36.20 -7.89 -1.11
CA LEU A 705 -36.82 -7.61 0.20
C LEU A 705 -35.83 -6.96 1.16
N TRP A 706 -34.59 -7.44 1.20
CA TRP A 706 -33.55 -6.83 2.05
C TRP A 706 -33.26 -5.37 1.64
N ILE A 707 -33.16 -5.07 0.35
CA ILE A 707 -33.00 -3.69 -0.14
C ILE A 707 -34.21 -2.83 0.25
N SER A 708 -35.43 -3.36 0.11
CA SER A 708 -36.67 -2.68 0.49
C SER A 708 -36.69 -2.35 1.99
N ALA A 709 -36.33 -3.31 2.84
CA ALA A 709 -36.20 -3.13 4.28
C ALA A 709 -35.14 -2.09 4.66
N LEU A 710 -33.99 -2.09 3.97
CA LEU A 710 -32.93 -1.09 4.20
C LEU A 710 -33.43 0.32 3.86
N ASN A 711 -34.10 0.50 2.73
CA ASN A 711 -34.65 1.81 2.33
C ASN A 711 -35.70 2.33 3.31
N TYR A 712 -36.55 1.43 3.84
CA TYR A 712 -37.50 1.77 4.90
C TYR A 712 -36.78 2.19 6.20
N LEU A 713 -35.72 1.49 6.62
CA LEU A 713 -34.95 1.88 7.79
C LEU A 713 -34.21 3.20 7.59
N ILE A 714 -33.74 3.49 6.36
CA ILE A 714 -33.12 4.76 5.98
C ILE A 714 -34.10 5.93 6.10
N SER A 715 -35.35 5.74 5.67
CA SER A 715 -36.38 6.80 5.76
C SER A 715 -36.75 7.13 7.22
N LEU A 716 -36.62 6.16 8.13
CA LEU A 716 -36.86 6.33 9.57
C LEU A 716 -35.62 6.74 10.37
N ALA A 717 -34.42 6.76 9.78
CA ALA A 717 -33.17 6.86 10.53
C ALA A 717 -32.83 8.29 10.99
N ASP A 718 -32.75 8.48 12.31
CA ASP A 718 -32.03 9.59 12.93
C ASP A 718 -30.52 9.36 12.89
N SER A 719 -29.74 10.45 12.72
CA SER A 719 -28.30 10.41 12.49
C SER A 719 -27.47 9.78 13.63
N ILE A 720 -28.07 9.56 14.81
CA ILE A 720 -27.39 9.18 16.06
C ILE A 720 -27.53 7.67 16.36
N THR A 721 -28.32 6.91 15.59
CA THR A 721 -28.54 5.47 15.87
C THR A 721 -27.42 4.59 15.32
N HIS A 722 -26.92 3.63 16.12
CA HIS A 722 -25.91 2.64 15.70
C HIS A 722 -26.48 1.22 15.65
N PRO A 723 -26.26 0.44 14.57
CA PRO A 723 -25.69 0.88 13.28
C PRO A 723 -26.62 1.88 12.58
N ASN A 724 -26.05 2.90 11.93
CA ASN A 724 -26.84 3.92 11.23
C ASN A 724 -27.27 3.36 9.87
N PRO A 725 -28.59 3.17 9.61
CA PRO A 725 -29.06 2.63 8.33
C PRO A 725 -28.65 3.49 7.13
N LYS A 726 -28.52 4.82 7.30
CA LYS A 726 -28.05 5.72 6.24
C LYS A 726 -26.64 5.38 5.79
N LEU A 727 -25.74 5.04 6.73
CA LEU A 727 -24.35 4.69 6.41
C LEU A 727 -24.27 3.34 5.70
N LEU A 728 -25.09 2.35 6.11
CA LEU A 728 -25.18 1.06 5.42
C LEU A 728 -25.66 1.23 3.96
N GLY A 729 -26.51 2.22 3.70
CA GLY A 729 -26.92 2.61 2.36
C GLY A 729 -25.78 3.12 1.46
N TYR A 730 -24.66 3.56 2.01
CA TYR A 730 -23.54 4.10 1.23
C TYR A 730 -22.44 3.07 0.92
N GLY A 731 -22.60 1.78 1.22
CA GLY A 731 -21.58 0.76 0.89
C GLY A 731 -21.17 0.78 -0.59
N SER A 732 -19.88 0.50 -0.87
CA SER A 732 -19.33 0.51 -2.23
C SER A 732 -19.86 -0.63 -3.08
N SER A 733 -20.16 -1.76 -2.44
CA SER A 733 -20.79 -2.92 -3.06
C SER A 733 -21.68 -3.63 -2.05
N ARG A 734 -22.80 -4.19 -2.53
CA ARG A 734 -23.71 -5.01 -1.74
C ARG A 734 -23.84 -6.36 -2.41
N THR A 735 -23.59 -7.42 -1.65
CA THR A 735 -23.50 -8.76 -2.17
C THR A 735 -24.36 -9.70 -1.32
N ALA A 736 -25.30 -10.38 -1.98
CA ALA A 736 -26.09 -11.45 -1.38
C ALA A 736 -25.45 -12.79 -1.72
N VAL A 737 -25.10 -13.59 -0.70
CA VAL A 737 -24.48 -14.91 -0.87
C VAL A 737 -25.39 -15.99 -0.30
N VAL A 738 -25.60 -17.07 -1.04
CA VAL A 738 -26.34 -18.27 -0.60
C VAL A 738 -25.46 -19.50 -0.83
N GLU A 739 -25.21 -20.29 0.21
CA GLU A 739 -24.58 -21.60 0.08
C GLU A 739 -25.63 -22.61 -0.39
N THR A 740 -25.34 -23.34 -1.47
CA THR A 740 -26.28 -24.26 -2.14
C THR A 740 -25.55 -25.35 -2.91
N GLU A 741 -26.28 -26.30 -3.46
CA GLU A 741 -25.75 -27.29 -4.39
C GLU A 741 -25.98 -26.83 -5.83
N LEU A 742 -24.90 -26.76 -6.59
CA LEU A 742 -24.83 -26.28 -7.96
C LEU A 742 -24.88 -27.47 -8.93
N PRO A 743 -25.69 -27.43 -10.00
CA PRO A 743 -25.59 -28.41 -11.08
C PRO A 743 -24.23 -28.27 -11.78
N ALA A 744 -23.57 -29.41 -11.98
CA ALA A 744 -22.34 -29.52 -12.75
C ALA A 744 -22.43 -30.70 -13.72
N ALA A 745 -21.84 -30.58 -14.90
CA ALA A 745 -21.73 -31.69 -15.85
C ALA A 745 -20.36 -31.73 -16.51
N ARG A 746 -19.86 -32.95 -16.68
CA ARG A 746 -18.71 -33.28 -17.51
C ARG A 746 -19.21 -33.95 -18.77
N VAL A 747 -18.72 -33.49 -19.91
CA VAL A 747 -19.03 -34.08 -21.22
C VAL A 747 -17.74 -34.36 -21.96
N VAL A 748 -17.60 -35.57 -22.49
CA VAL A 748 -16.47 -35.95 -23.35
C VAL A 748 -17.03 -36.67 -24.56
N CYS A 749 -16.63 -36.21 -25.74
CA CYS A 749 -16.97 -36.82 -27.01
C CYS A 749 -15.80 -37.65 -27.53
N ASN A 750 -16.13 -38.71 -28.27
CA ASN A 750 -15.14 -39.50 -28.98
C ASN A 750 -14.52 -38.66 -30.09
N ASP A 751 -13.19 -38.54 -30.12
CA ASP A 751 -12.46 -37.83 -31.18
C ASP A 751 -12.50 -38.62 -32.50
N GLU A 752 -12.73 -39.94 -32.43
CA GLU A 752 -12.90 -40.81 -33.60
C GLU A 752 -14.37 -40.87 -34.03
N THR A 753 -14.60 -40.92 -35.34
CA THR A 753 -15.93 -41.14 -35.92
C THR A 753 -16.06 -42.53 -36.53
N ILE A 754 -17.29 -43.03 -36.50
CA ILE A 754 -17.65 -44.34 -37.02
C ILE A 754 -18.47 -44.14 -38.30
N LEU A 755 -18.01 -44.72 -39.40
CA LEU A 755 -18.72 -44.68 -40.68
C LEU A 755 -19.78 -45.78 -40.71
N ILE A 756 -20.99 -45.41 -41.12
CA ILE A 756 -22.16 -46.28 -41.17
C ILE A 756 -22.69 -46.35 -42.60
N GLU A 757 -22.80 -47.55 -43.12
CA GLU A 757 -23.44 -47.83 -44.41
C GLU A 757 -24.94 -48.05 -44.22
N ARG A 758 -25.77 -47.63 -45.19
CA ARG A 758 -27.24 -47.77 -45.10
C ARG A 758 -27.75 -49.21 -44.95
N ASN A 759 -26.94 -50.19 -45.36
CA ASN A 759 -27.23 -51.62 -45.29
C ASN A 759 -26.54 -52.33 -44.10
N ALA A 760 -25.97 -51.57 -43.16
CA ALA A 760 -25.37 -52.15 -41.96
C ALA A 760 -26.40 -52.94 -41.16
N THR A 761 -26.02 -54.15 -40.72
CA THR A 761 -26.87 -55.02 -39.88
C THR A 761 -26.58 -54.88 -38.39
N PHE A 762 -25.44 -54.27 -38.05
CA PHE A 762 -24.97 -54.04 -36.69
C PHE A 762 -24.20 -52.72 -36.64
N VAL A 763 -24.49 -51.90 -35.64
CA VAL A 763 -23.81 -50.63 -35.38
C VAL A 763 -23.37 -50.60 -33.92
N GLU A 764 -22.06 -50.50 -33.71
CA GLU A 764 -21.45 -50.38 -32.39
C GLU A 764 -21.14 -48.91 -32.08
N GLY A 765 -21.66 -48.39 -30.96
CA GLY A 765 -21.34 -47.08 -30.43
C GLY A 765 -20.22 -47.17 -29.40
N LYS A 766 -19.15 -46.37 -29.55
CA LYS A 766 -17.98 -46.36 -28.66
C LYS A 766 -17.95 -45.12 -27.77
N PHE A 767 -18.58 -45.21 -26.61
CA PHE A 767 -18.73 -44.10 -25.65
C PHE A 767 -17.47 -43.94 -24.78
N PRO A 768 -16.93 -42.72 -24.60
CA PRO A 768 -15.80 -42.50 -23.68
C PRO A 768 -16.16 -42.90 -22.24
N MET A 769 -15.33 -43.72 -21.60
CA MET A 769 -15.53 -44.13 -20.21
C MET A 769 -15.03 -43.05 -19.24
N LEU A 770 -15.93 -42.49 -18.44
CA LEU A 770 -15.60 -41.39 -17.51
C LEU A 770 -15.39 -41.91 -16.08
N PRO A 771 -14.18 -41.85 -15.50
CA PRO A 771 -13.94 -42.38 -14.16
C PRO A 771 -14.50 -41.47 -13.06
N GLU A 772 -14.91 -42.04 -11.93
CA GLU A 772 -15.62 -41.29 -10.88
C GLU A 772 -14.77 -40.27 -10.11
N TYR A 773 -13.56 -40.64 -9.69
CA TYR A 773 -12.67 -39.80 -8.87
C TYR A 773 -11.23 -39.79 -9.41
N SER A 774 -11.07 -39.82 -10.74
CA SER A 774 -9.75 -39.84 -11.39
C SER A 774 -9.67 -38.85 -12.54
N LEU A 775 -8.46 -38.31 -12.78
CA LEU A 775 -8.12 -37.47 -13.95
C LEU A 775 -8.07 -38.27 -15.26
N ARG A 776 -8.19 -39.60 -15.21
CA ARG A 776 -7.64 -40.50 -16.23
C ARG A 776 -8.71 -41.26 -17.01
N TRP A 777 -9.32 -40.66 -18.02
CA TRP A 777 -9.99 -41.41 -19.09
C TRP A 777 -9.01 -41.90 -20.18
N ARG A 778 -7.78 -41.34 -20.20
CA ARG A 778 -6.76 -41.53 -21.25
C ARG A 778 -5.52 -42.35 -20.87
N THR A 779 -5.49 -43.06 -19.72
CA THR A 779 -4.33 -43.89 -19.32
C THR A 779 -4.73 -45.18 -18.62
N ASN A 780 -4.14 -46.31 -19.03
CA ASN A 780 -4.32 -47.61 -18.38
C ASN A 780 -3.67 -47.60 -16.98
N PRO A 781 -4.41 -47.94 -15.90
CA PRO A 781 -3.87 -47.99 -14.54
C PRO A 781 -2.71 -48.97 -14.33
N SER A 782 -2.62 -50.06 -15.11
CA SER A 782 -1.62 -51.12 -14.89
C SER A 782 -0.23 -50.82 -15.48
N ASP A 783 -0.17 -50.11 -16.62
CA ASP A 783 1.06 -50.04 -17.43
C ASP A 783 1.49 -48.61 -17.82
N GLY A 784 0.74 -47.57 -17.42
CA GLY A 784 1.07 -46.18 -17.71
C GLY A 784 1.02 -45.79 -19.20
N GLN A 785 0.55 -46.68 -20.08
CA GLN A 785 0.31 -46.38 -21.49
C GLN A 785 -1.01 -45.62 -21.68
N PHE A 786 -1.03 -44.71 -22.67
CA PHE A 786 -2.23 -44.00 -23.08
C PHE A 786 -3.17 -44.96 -23.84
N MET A 787 -4.12 -45.58 -23.14
CA MET A 787 -5.25 -46.26 -23.77
C MET A 787 -6.53 -45.48 -23.48
N THR A 788 -7.26 -45.14 -24.53
CA THR A 788 -8.62 -44.60 -24.47
C THR A 788 -9.57 -45.75 -24.14
N TRP A 789 -10.23 -45.67 -22.99
CA TRP A 789 -11.23 -46.67 -22.60
C TRP A 789 -12.58 -46.25 -23.17
N PHE A 790 -13.14 -47.09 -24.03
CA PHE A 790 -14.47 -46.92 -24.58
C PHE A 790 -15.40 -48.02 -24.08
N GLU A 791 -16.62 -47.64 -23.77
CA GLU A 791 -17.73 -48.54 -23.55
C GLU A 791 -18.43 -48.79 -24.90
N SER A 792 -18.42 -50.04 -25.34
CA SER A 792 -19.09 -50.48 -26.56
C SER A 792 -20.55 -50.83 -26.28
N VAL A 793 -21.47 -50.13 -26.92
CA VAL A 793 -22.92 -50.35 -26.79
C VAL A 793 -23.52 -50.65 -28.16
N ASP A 794 -24.43 -51.63 -28.24
CA ASP A 794 -25.20 -51.90 -29.46
C ASP A 794 -26.23 -50.78 -29.67
N VAL A 795 -26.04 -49.96 -30.70
CA VAL A 795 -26.90 -48.82 -31.05
C VAL A 795 -27.72 -49.07 -32.31
N THR A 796 -27.74 -50.31 -32.81
CA THR A 796 -28.36 -50.71 -34.08
C THR A 796 -29.82 -50.28 -34.16
N GLY A 797 -30.60 -50.53 -33.09
CA GLY A 797 -32.03 -50.21 -33.04
C GLY A 797 -32.36 -48.71 -33.05
N ILE A 798 -31.39 -47.86 -32.67
CA ILE A 798 -31.56 -46.39 -32.65
C ILE A 798 -31.09 -45.79 -33.96
N VAL A 799 -29.96 -46.25 -34.48
CA VAL A 799 -29.26 -45.59 -35.60
C VAL A 799 -29.82 -45.98 -36.97
N LEU A 800 -30.13 -47.27 -37.20
CA LEU A 800 -30.61 -47.73 -38.52
C LEU A 800 -31.89 -47.03 -39.00
N PRO A 801 -32.92 -46.79 -38.14
CA PRO A 801 -34.10 -46.02 -38.55
C PRO A 801 -33.75 -44.60 -39.02
N MET A 802 -32.72 -43.97 -38.46
CA MET A 802 -32.38 -42.57 -38.75
C MET A 802 -31.57 -42.42 -40.03
N VAL A 803 -30.66 -43.38 -40.27
CA VAL A 803 -29.87 -43.48 -41.50
C VAL A 803 -30.76 -43.74 -42.74
N SER A 804 -31.97 -44.25 -42.54
CA SER A 804 -32.96 -44.49 -43.60
C SER A 804 -33.70 -43.24 -44.08
N ILE A 805 -33.59 -42.10 -43.37
CA ILE A 805 -34.26 -40.84 -43.69
C ILE A 805 -33.54 -40.15 -44.89
N PRO A 806 -34.25 -39.69 -45.94
CA PRO A 806 -33.64 -39.03 -47.10
C PRO A 806 -33.02 -37.66 -46.77
N SER A 807 -31.88 -37.38 -47.40
CA SER A 807 -31.04 -36.16 -47.37
C SER A 807 -31.52 -35.00 -46.49
N GLN A 808 -30.91 -34.87 -45.32
CA GLN A 808 -30.82 -33.59 -44.61
C GLN A 808 -29.36 -33.32 -44.25
N THR A 809 -28.94 -32.06 -44.42
CA THR A 809 -27.59 -31.56 -44.16
C THR A 809 -27.36 -31.24 -42.68
N SER A 810 -28.26 -31.65 -41.78
CA SER A 810 -28.24 -31.31 -40.36
C SER A 810 -27.73 -32.47 -39.50
N ILE A 811 -27.10 -32.12 -38.39
CA ILE A 811 -26.66 -33.07 -37.36
C ILE A 811 -27.90 -33.57 -36.62
N MET A 812 -28.02 -34.89 -36.45
CA MET A 812 -29.07 -35.52 -35.65
C MET A 812 -28.50 -35.96 -34.30
N VAL A 813 -29.27 -35.77 -33.23
CA VAL A 813 -28.83 -36.10 -31.86
C VAL A 813 -29.81 -37.05 -31.19
N LYS A 814 -29.29 -38.14 -30.60
CA LYS A 814 -30.10 -39.10 -29.84
C LYS A 814 -29.47 -39.53 -28.53
N PRO A 815 -30.17 -39.39 -27.40
CA PRO A 815 -29.76 -39.94 -26.11
C PRO A 815 -29.83 -41.47 -26.07
N ILE A 816 -28.98 -42.08 -25.24
CA ILE A 816 -29.00 -43.50 -24.89
C ILE A 816 -28.56 -43.70 -23.44
N ASP A 817 -29.18 -44.65 -22.72
CA ASP A 817 -28.75 -45.02 -21.38
C ASP A 817 -27.49 -45.88 -21.46
N LEU A 818 -26.48 -45.54 -20.66
CA LEU A 818 -25.24 -46.31 -20.59
C LEU A 818 -25.35 -47.39 -19.50
N PRO A 819 -24.85 -48.61 -19.73
CA PRO A 819 -24.77 -49.64 -18.70
C PRO A 819 -24.05 -49.14 -17.43
N PRO A 820 -24.52 -49.52 -16.24
CA PRO A 820 -23.83 -49.17 -15.01
C PRO A 820 -22.58 -50.03 -14.85
N ILE A 821 -21.40 -49.48 -15.18
CA ILE A 821 -20.11 -50.12 -14.93
C ILE A 821 -19.52 -49.61 -13.60
N PRO A 822 -18.92 -50.47 -12.75
CA PRO A 822 -18.20 -50.04 -11.56
C PRO A 822 -17.14 -48.97 -11.90
N GLU A 823 -17.00 -47.94 -11.06
CA GLU A 823 -16.05 -46.82 -11.22
C GLU A 823 -16.33 -45.85 -12.39
N GLN A 824 -17.34 -46.11 -13.24
CA GLN A 824 -17.80 -45.18 -14.27
C GLN A 824 -18.81 -44.18 -13.71
N ALA A 825 -18.64 -42.90 -14.01
CA ALA A 825 -19.52 -41.81 -13.58
C ALA A 825 -20.67 -41.51 -14.55
N SER A 826 -20.47 -41.75 -15.85
CA SER A 826 -21.45 -41.46 -16.90
C SER A 826 -22.63 -42.43 -16.87
N SER A 827 -23.84 -41.89 -16.80
CA SER A 827 -25.10 -42.66 -16.83
C SER A 827 -25.82 -42.60 -18.18
N VAL A 828 -25.52 -41.59 -19.00
CA VAL A 828 -26.18 -41.34 -20.28
C VAL A 828 -25.15 -40.93 -21.33
N GLY A 829 -25.41 -41.35 -22.57
CA GLY A 829 -24.64 -40.98 -23.75
C GLY A 829 -25.50 -40.23 -24.76
N ALA A 830 -24.84 -39.48 -25.65
CA ALA A 830 -25.45 -38.83 -26.80
C ALA A 830 -24.79 -39.33 -28.10
N ILE A 831 -25.62 -39.74 -29.06
CA ILE A 831 -25.21 -40.16 -30.40
C ILE A 831 -25.45 -38.99 -31.34
N LEU A 832 -24.38 -38.53 -32.02
CA LEU A 832 -24.45 -37.53 -33.08
C LEU A 832 -24.30 -38.22 -34.43
N LEU A 833 -25.20 -37.92 -35.35
CA LEU A 833 -25.18 -38.44 -36.71
C LEU A 833 -25.16 -37.29 -37.71
N SER A 834 -24.35 -37.40 -38.76
CA SER A 834 -24.34 -36.47 -39.88
C SER A 834 -24.23 -37.26 -41.19
N SER A 835 -24.83 -36.77 -42.26
CA SER A 835 -24.56 -37.29 -43.60
C SER A 835 -23.10 -37.02 -43.96
N ASP A 836 -22.45 -37.95 -44.66
CA ASP A 836 -21.12 -37.74 -45.21
C ASP A 836 -21.21 -36.84 -46.46
N ASP A 837 -20.51 -35.70 -46.43
CA ASP A 837 -20.47 -34.72 -47.53
C ASP A 837 -19.88 -35.30 -48.82
N THR A 838 -19.03 -36.32 -48.71
CA THR A 838 -18.34 -36.92 -49.85
C THR A 838 -19.13 -38.05 -50.51
N ASN A 839 -20.01 -38.71 -49.76
CA ASN A 839 -20.88 -39.77 -50.26
C ASN A 839 -22.18 -39.83 -49.46
N THR A 840 -23.27 -39.33 -50.05
CA THR A 840 -24.61 -39.30 -49.44
C THR A 840 -25.19 -40.68 -49.11
N SER A 841 -24.52 -41.77 -49.50
CA SER A 841 -24.86 -43.15 -49.12
C SER A 841 -24.30 -43.57 -47.75
N ARG A 842 -23.44 -42.75 -47.14
CA ARG A 842 -22.77 -43.02 -45.86
C ARG A 842 -23.15 -41.98 -44.80
N TRP A 843 -23.11 -42.42 -43.55
CA TRP A 843 -23.35 -41.58 -42.39
C TRP A 843 -22.16 -41.64 -41.44
N ILE A 844 -21.91 -40.52 -40.78
CA ILE A 844 -20.84 -40.36 -39.79
C ILE A 844 -21.49 -40.34 -38.42
N MET A 845 -20.99 -41.18 -37.51
CA MET A 845 -21.44 -41.24 -36.12
C MET A 845 -20.32 -40.81 -35.17
N GLN A 846 -20.66 -39.95 -34.22
CA GLN A 846 -19.82 -39.57 -33.08
C GLN A 846 -20.62 -39.81 -31.79
N THR A 847 -19.97 -40.23 -30.72
CA THR A 847 -20.65 -40.53 -29.45
C THR A 847 -20.03 -39.73 -28.32
N CYS A 848 -20.84 -39.28 -27.36
CA CYS A 848 -20.40 -38.53 -26.20
C CYS A 848 -20.97 -39.12 -24.92
N SER A 849 -20.21 -39.05 -23.84
CA SER A 849 -20.62 -39.49 -22.50
C SER A 849 -20.83 -38.29 -21.59
N VAL A 850 -21.85 -38.36 -20.75
CA VAL A 850 -22.24 -37.28 -19.82
C VAL A 850 -22.20 -37.79 -18.37
N ASP A 851 -21.41 -37.11 -17.53
CA ASP A 851 -21.39 -37.28 -16.07
C ASP A 851 -21.99 -36.02 -15.44
N ALA A 852 -23.08 -36.18 -14.69
CA ALA A 852 -23.81 -35.09 -14.04
C ALA A 852 -23.69 -35.18 -12.52
N ARG A 853 -23.51 -34.04 -11.84
CA ARG A 853 -23.30 -33.96 -10.39
C ARG A 853 -23.97 -32.75 -9.75
N TRP A 854 -24.32 -32.88 -8.48
CA TRP A 854 -24.58 -31.76 -7.59
C TRP A 854 -23.30 -31.43 -6.83
N ALA A 855 -22.77 -30.23 -7.05
CA ALA A 855 -21.54 -29.72 -6.48
C ALA A 855 -21.82 -28.73 -5.36
N LYS A 856 -21.20 -28.89 -4.19
CA LYS A 856 -21.28 -27.89 -3.12
C LYS A 856 -20.64 -26.57 -3.56
N GLY A 857 -21.37 -25.48 -3.39
CA GLY A 857 -20.89 -24.16 -3.77
C GLY A 857 -21.76 -23.04 -3.19
N LYS A 858 -21.65 -21.87 -3.80
CA LYS A 858 -22.43 -20.68 -3.44
C LYS A 858 -22.88 -19.93 -4.69
N THR A 859 -24.02 -19.27 -4.57
CA THR A 859 -24.52 -18.30 -5.56
C THR A 859 -24.39 -16.89 -5.02
N GLU A 860 -24.05 -15.95 -5.90
CA GLU A 860 -23.77 -14.56 -5.55
C GLU A 860 -24.59 -13.59 -6.42
N ILE A 861 -25.23 -12.61 -5.78
CA ILE A 861 -25.84 -11.48 -6.47
C ILE A 861 -25.16 -10.21 -5.95
N THR A 862 -24.50 -9.49 -6.84
CA THR A 862 -23.84 -8.23 -6.53
C THR A 862 -24.59 -7.07 -7.16
N GLU A 863 -24.93 -6.07 -6.35
CA GLU A 863 -25.64 -4.88 -6.78
C GLU A 863 -24.80 -4.06 -7.77
N ASN A 864 -25.37 -3.79 -8.95
CA ASN A 864 -24.81 -2.91 -9.97
C ASN A 864 -25.86 -1.87 -10.37
N TYR A 865 -25.46 -0.76 -10.99
CA TYR A 865 -26.40 0.29 -11.45
C TYR A 865 -27.43 -0.21 -12.49
N ILE A 866 -27.20 -1.38 -13.10
CA ILE A 866 -28.07 -2.06 -14.07
C ILE A 866 -28.82 -3.25 -13.44
N SER A 867 -28.57 -3.62 -12.17
CA SER A 867 -29.27 -4.75 -11.56
C SER A 867 -30.74 -4.37 -11.32
N VAL A 868 -31.60 -4.69 -12.28
CA VAL A 868 -33.03 -4.54 -12.12
C VAL A 868 -33.47 -5.55 -11.06
N LYS A 869 -34.21 -5.06 -10.08
CA LYS A 869 -34.65 -5.80 -8.89
C LYS A 869 -35.66 -6.88 -9.28
N TYR A 870 -35.90 -7.82 -8.36
CA TYR A 870 -36.96 -8.81 -8.51
C TYR A 870 -38.32 -8.13 -8.63
N ASP A 871 -39.09 -8.51 -9.65
CA ASP A 871 -40.44 -8.00 -9.88
C ASP A 871 -41.46 -8.97 -9.25
N PHE A 872 -41.93 -8.66 -8.05
CA PHE A 872 -42.89 -9.51 -7.33
C PHE A 872 -44.24 -9.65 -8.06
N GLY A 873 -44.63 -8.65 -8.85
CA GLY A 873 -45.88 -8.70 -9.63
C GLY A 873 -45.77 -9.61 -10.85
N ALA A 874 -44.59 -9.67 -11.46
CA ALA A 874 -44.30 -10.54 -12.61
C ALA A 874 -43.68 -11.91 -12.23
N ASP A 875 -43.33 -12.14 -10.96
CA ASP A 875 -42.60 -13.33 -10.45
C ASP A 875 -41.20 -13.51 -11.11
N GLN A 876 -40.57 -12.40 -11.52
CA GLN A 876 -39.37 -12.42 -12.38
C GLN A 876 -38.13 -11.78 -11.73
N PRO A 877 -37.03 -12.54 -11.55
CA PRO A 877 -35.73 -11.97 -11.20
C PRO A 877 -35.06 -11.38 -12.43
N ARG A 878 -34.56 -10.15 -12.30
CA ARG A 878 -33.80 -9.48 -13.36
C ARG A 878 -32.33 -9.26 -13.00
N SER A 879 -31.94 -9.69 -11.81
CA SER A 879 -30.56 -9.65 -11.32
C SER A 879 -29.74 -10.79 -11.92
N LEU A 880 -28.48 -10.51 -12.26
CA LEU A 880 -27.54 -11.53 -12.68
C LEU A 880 -27.08 -12.34 -11.46
N VAL A 881 -27.26 -13.65 -11.52
CA VAL A 881 -26.80 -14.59 -10.48
C VAL A 881 -25.50 -15.24 -10.94
N ASP A 882 -24.44 -15.04 -10.16
CA ASP A 882 -23.16 -15.70 -10.36
C ASP A 882 -23.03 -16.92 -9.46
N SER A 883 -22.07 -17.80 -9.73
CA SER A 883 -21.88 -19.05 -8.97
C SER A 883 -20.41 -19.40 -8.81
N GLU A 884 -20.07 -19.94 -7.65
CA GLU A 884 -18.71 -20.39 -7.32
C GLU A 884 -18.77 -21.75 -6.61
N VAL A 885 -17.98 -22.71 -7.08
CA VAL A 885 -17.84 -24.05 -6.47
C VAL A 885 -16.76 -24.06 -5.40
N GLU A 886 -16.98 -24.82 -4.31
CA GLU A 886 -16.09 -24.87 -3.13
C GLU A 886 -14.90 -25.83 -3.36
N VAL A 887 -14.14 -25.66 -4.44
CA VAL A 887 -12.97 -26.52 -4.75
C VAL A 887 -11.77 -25.72 -5.24
N ALA A 888 -10.62 -25.93 -4.60
CA ALA A 888 -9.35 -25.41 -5.09
C ALA A 888 -8.97 -26.10 -6.42
N GLY A 889 -8.72 -25.33 -7.47
CA GLY A 889 -8.17 -25.87 -8.72
C GLY A 889 -9.16 -26.08 -9.88
N PHE A 890 -10.44 -25.70 -9.75
CA PHE A 890 -11.36 -25.64 -10.91
C PHE A 890 -10.84 -24.67 -12.01
N GLY A 891 -9.78 -23.87 -11.74
CA GLY A 891 -9.11 -23.00 -12.72
C GLY A 891 -7.71 -23.35 -13.23
N TRP A 892 -6.95 -24.28 -12.64
CA TRP A 892 -5.58 -24.61 -13.10
C TRP A 892 -5.31 -26.12 -13.10
N GLY A 893 -4.78 -26.68 -14.19
CA GLY A 893 -4.44 -28.11 -14.32
C GLY A 893 -5.67 -29.02 -14.44
N GLY A 894 -5.49 -30.34 -14.36
CA GLY A 894 -6.60 -31.30 -14.37
C GLY A 894 -7.52 -31.16 -13.14
N PHE A 895 -8.83 -31.29 -13.32
CA PHE A 895 -9.83 -31.23 -12.22
C PHE A 895 -10.40 -32.62 -11.93
N VAL A 896 -10.44 -32.99 -10.65
CA VAL A 896 -11.14 -34.17 -10.15
C VAL A 896 -12.13 -33.74 -9.09
N PRO A 897 -13.39 -34.20 -9.14
CA PRO A 897 -14.31 -34.00 -8.04
C PRO A 897 -13.79 -34.71 -6.76
N PRO A 898 -13.85 -34.06 -5.58
CA PRO A 898 -13.38 -34.67 -4.33
C PRO A 898 -14.25 -35.85 -3.88
N GLU A 899 -13.63 -36.85 -3.25
CA GLU A 899 -14.27 -38.05 -2.67
C GLU A 899 -14.76 -37.81 -1.23
N ASP A 900 -15.31 -36.62 -0.95
CA ASP A 900 -15.76 -36.21 0.39
C ASP A 900 -17.28 -36.03 0.48
N GLY A 901 -18.01 -36.38 -0.59
CA GLY A 901 -19.45 -36.23 -0.70
C GLY A 901 -19.93 -34.81 -1.05
N THR A 902 -19.01 -33.85 -1.27
CA THR A 902 -19.39 -32.49 -1.71
C THR A 902 -19.78 -32.44 -3.19
N TRP A 903 -19.33 -33.42 -3.99
CA TRP A 903 -19.72 -33.61 -5.38
C TRP A 903 -20.41 -34.96 -5.54
N ARG A 904 -21.75 -34.95 -5.45
CA ARG A 904 -22.55 -36.17 -5.51
C ARG A 904 -23.07 -36.42 -6.93
N ARG A 905 -23.04 -37.68 -7.34
CA ARG A 905 -23.47 -38.15 -8.66
C ARG A 905 -24.97 -37.98 -8.88
N ILE A 906 -25.34 -37.64 -10.11
CA ILE A 906 -26.72 -37.63 -10.63
C ILE A 906 -26.82 -38.71 -11.71
N ASN A 907 -27.78 -39.62 -11.56
CA ASN A 907 -28.10 -40.65 -12.53
C ASN A 907 -29.14 -40.12 -13.52
N VAL A 908 -28.66 -39.45 -14.58
CA VAL A 908 -29.49 -38.91 -15.65
C VAL A 908 -29.88 -40.02 -16.62
N SER A 909 -31.16 -40.07 -17.01
CA SER A 909 -31.69 -41.02 -18.00
C SER A 909 -31.68 -40.44 -19.42
N ALA A 910 -31.68 -41.32 -20.42
CA ALA A 910 -31.84 -40.95 -21.83
C ALA A 910 -33.14 -40.17 -22.07
N GLU A 911 -34.21 -40.57 -21.39
CA GLU A 911 -35.52 -39.89 -21.45
C GLU A 911 -35.44 -38.44 -20.94
N TRP A 912 -34.70 -38.20 -19.85
CA TRP A 912 -34.48 -36.85 -19.32
C TRP A 912 -33.66 -35.99 -20.29
N LEU A 913 -32.62 -36.57 -20.91
CA LEU A 913 -31.81 -35.88 -21.90
C LEU A 913 -32.60 -35.61 -23.20
N ASP A 914 -33.54 -36.48 -23.57
CA ASP A 914 -34.43 -36.28 -24.73
C ASP A 914 -35.45 -35.15 -24.46
N ALA A 915 -35.87 -34.96 -23.21
CA ALA A 915 -36.71 -33.82 -22.80
C ALA A 915 -36.01 -32.45 -22.93
N LEU A 916 -34.68 -32.41 -23.02
CA LEU A 916 -33.92 -31.21 -23.41
C LEU A 916 -33.91 -30.96 -24.91
N ASN A 917 -34.39 -31.92 -25.70
CA ASN A 917 -34.31 -31.94 -27.16
C ASN A 917 -35.67 -31.85 -27.90
N PRO A 918 -36.64 -31.00 -27.50
CA PRO A 918 -37.90 -30.87 -28.24
C PRO A 918 -37.69 -30.30 -29.66
N GLU A 919 -38.66 -30.56 -30.53
CA GLU A 919 -38.68 -29.98 -31.88
C GLU A 919 -38.88 -28.45 -31.84
N ILE A 920 -38.13 -27.73 -32.68
CA ILE A 920 -38.25 -26.29 -32.85
C ILE A 920 -39.48 -26.02 -33.76
N PRO A 921 -40.44 -25.19 -33.34
CA PRO A 921 -41.54 -24.75 -34.20
C PRO A 921 -41.02 -24.01 -35.44
N GLY A 922 -41.48 -24.41 -36.63
CA GLY A 922 -41.13 -23.73 -37.89
C GLY A 922 -41.91 -22.44 -38.10
N ASN A 923 -41.39 -21.52 -38.92
CA ASN A 923 -42.16 -20.40 -39.45
C ASN A 923 -43.13 -20.93 -40.52
N ASN A 924 -44.43 -20.68 -40.35
CA ASN A 924 -45.51 -21.16 -41.21
C ASN A 924 -45.47 -20.68 -42.68
N GLN A 925 -44.39 -20.05 -43.16
CA GLN A 925 -44.27 -19.54 -44.53
C GLN A 925 -43.52 -20.48 -45.49
N ASP A 926 -42.81 -21.51 -45.01
CA ASP A 926 -42.02 -22.43 -45.85
C ASP A 926 -42.62 -23.86 -45.94
N GLU A 927 -43.79 -24.11 -45.36
CA GLU A 927 -44.36 -25.47 -45.20
C GLU A 927 -44.97 -26.08 -46.49
N ALA A 928 -44.83 -25.45 -47.66
CA ALA A 928 -45.36 -25.98 -48.91
C ALA A 928 -44.34 -26.71 -49.80
N SER A 929 -43.06 -26.78 -49.41
CA SER A 929 -42.04 -27.50 -50.19
C SER A 929 -41.20 -28.45 -49.34
N GLN A 930 -41.48 -29.75 -49.55
CA GLN A 930 -40.71 -30.92 -49.14
C GLN A 930 -40.82 -31.31 -47.65
N GLY A 931 -41.09 -32.60 -47.40
CA GLY A 931 -41.22 -33.22 -46.07
C GLY A 931 -39.92 -33.22 -45.26
N SER A 932 -39.41 -32.04 -44.93
CA SER A 932 -38.21 -31.82 -44.15
C SER A 932 -38.53 -32.00 -42.66
N ARG A 933 -37.87 -32.98 -42.01
CA ARG A 933 -37.88 -33.16 -40.56
C ARG A 933 -37.47 -31.86 -39.87
N ARG A 934 -38.24 -31.48 -38.84
CA ARG A 934 -37.97 -30.30 -38.02
C ARG A 934 -36.75 -30.54 -37.13
N GLN A 935 -35.89 -29.53 -37.03
CA GLN A 935 -34.70 -29.56 -36.20
C GLN A 935 -35.08 -29.48 -34.72
N THR A 936 -34.34 -30.16 -33.85
CA THR A 936 -34.51 -30.10 -32.39
C THR A 936 -33.55 -29.10 -31.74
N THR A 937 -33.82 -28.74 -30.49
CA THR A 937 -33.04 -27.72 -29.76
C THR A 937 -31.56 -28.05 -29.61
N ILE A 938 -31.21 -29.30 -29.26
CA ILE A 938 -29.80 -29.71 -29.13
C ILE A 938 -29.15 -29.78 -30.51
N GLU A 939 -29.84 -30.32 -31.52
CA GLU A 939 -29.33 -30.37 -32.90
C GLU A 939 -28.95 -28.97 -33.41
N SER A 940 -29.83 -27.98 -33.18
CA SER A 940 -29.59 -26.59 -33.57
C SER A 940 -28.43 -25.94 -32.80
N ILE A 941 -28.34 -26.15 -31.48
CA ILE A 941 -27.21 -25.62 -30.68
C ILE A 941 -25.87 -26.22 -31.12
N ILE A 942 -25.83 -27.53 -31.37
CA ILE A 942 -24.61 -28.23 -31.77
C ILE A 942 -24.17 -27.77 -33.16
N GLU A 943 -25.09 -27.57 -34.09
CA GLU A 943 -24.80 -27.02 -35.41
C GLU A 943 -24.34 -25.55 -35.35
N ALA A 944 -24.94 -24.75 -34.47
CA ALA A 944 -24.53 -23.35 -34.25
C ALA A 944 -23.14 -23.22 -33.61
N SER A 945 -22.69 -24.23 -32.86
CA SER A 945 -21.42 -24.19 -32.12
C SER A 945 -20.17 -24.27 -33.01
N ALA A 946 -20.23 -24.96 -34.15
CA ALA A 946 -19.05 -25.26 -34.97
C ALA A 946 -19.35 -25.26 -36.49
N HIS A 947 -18.29 -25.24 -37.31
CA HIS A 947 -18.37 -25.27 -38.78
C HIS A 947 -17.85 -26.58 -39.40
N GLY A 948 -17.06 -27.39 -38.68
CA GLY A 948 -16.45 -28.61 -39.21
C GLY A 948 -17.36 -29.83 -39.13
N ASN A 949 -17.00 -30.91 -39.83
CA ASN A 949 -17.72 -32.18 -39.78
C ASN A 949 -17.57 -32.88 -38.42
N LEU A 950 -18.37 -33.93 -38.17
CA LEU A 950 -18.13 -34.79 -37.02
C LEU A 950 -16.70 -35.37 -37.11
N GLY A 951 -15.98 -35.37 -35.99
CA GLY A 951 -14.58 -35.84 -35.91
C GLY A 951 -13.50 -34.79 -36.11
N ASP A 952 -13.83 -33.57 -36.52
CA ASP A 952 -12.87 -32.45 -36.47
C ASP A 952 -12.57 -32.11 -35.00
N GLN A 953 -11.28 -32.01 -34.64
CA GLN A 953 -10.85 -31.91 -33.23
C GLN A 953 -11.32 -30.60 -32.59
N GLU A 954 -11.14 -29.46 -33.26
CA GLU A 954 -11.57 -28.15 -32.73
C GLU A 954 -13.11 -28.05 -32.64
N SER A 955 -13.80 -28.55 -33.67
CA SER A 955 -15.28 -28.61 -33.66
C SER A 955 -15.81 -29.53 -32.56
N THR A 956 -15.13 -30.64 -32.25
CA THR A 956 -15.52 -31.56 -31.18
C THR A 956 -15.48 -30.89 -29.81
N LEU A 957 -14.45 -30.08 -29.53
CA LEU A 957 -14.34 -29.34 -28.26
C LEU A 957 -15.48 -28.32 -28.07
N LEU A 958 -15.87 -27.62 -29.13
CA LEU A 958 -16.99 -26.67 -29.08
C LEU A 958 -18.33 -27.38 -28.91
N ARG A 959 -18.52 -28.55 -29.53
CA ARG A 959 -19.73 -29.38 -29.36
C ARG A 959 -19.81 -29.98 -27.96
N GLU A 960 -18.70 -30.42 -27.38
CA GLU A 960 -18.62 -30.85 -25.98
C GLU A 960 -19.06 -29.73 -25.04
N LEU A 961 -18.52 -28.52 -25.23
CA LEU A 961 -18.88 -27.36 -24.43
C LEU A 961 -20.37 -27.02 -24.58
N ALA A 962 -20.89 -27.04 -25.81
CA ALA A 962 -22.29 -26.76 -26.08
C ALA A 962 -23.22 -27.78 -25.41
N LEU A 963 -22.89 -29.08 -25.50
CA LEU A 963 -23.65 -30.14 -24.84
C LEU A 963 -23.55 -30.03 -23.30
N ALA A 964 -22.37 -29.74 -22.74
CA ALA A 964 -22.18 -29.56 -21.30
C ALA A 964 -23.01 -28.39 -20.74
N VAL A 965 -23.04 -27.26 -21.46
CA VAL A 965 -23.82 -26.07 -21.08
C VAL A 965 -25.32 -26.36 -21.13
N THR A 966 -25.79 -27.06 -22.18
CA THR A 966 -27.20 -27.44 -22.30
C THR A 966 -27.65 -28.40 -21.20
N VAL A 967 -26.83 -29.42 -20.87
CA VAL A 967 -27.12 -30.35 -19.78
C VAL A 967 -27.18 -29.62 -18.43
N VAL A 968 -26.21 -28.75 -18.13
CA VAL A 968 -26.16 -28.00 -16.87
C VAL A 968 -27.31 -27.00 -16.74
N ASP A 969 -27.74 -26.36 -17.83
CA ASP A 969 -28.93 -25.50 -17.83
C ASP A 969 -30.21 -26.32 -17.53
N GLY A 970 -30.34 -27.50 -18.13
CA GLY A 970 -31.42 -28.44 -17.84
C GLY A 970 -31.46 -28.89 -16.37
N LEU A 971 -30.30 -29.30 -15.85
CA LEU A 971 -30.17 -29.72 -14.45
C LEU A 971 -30.53 -28.59 -13.49
N SER A 972 -30.12 -27.36 -13.80
CA SER A 972 -30.48 -26.16 -13.06
C SER A 972 -32.00 -25.98 -12.90
N ARG A 973 -32.80 -26.45 -13.86
CA ARG A 973 -34.27 -26.35 -13.87
C ARG A 973 -35.01 -27.60 -13.40
N SER A 974 -34.30 -28.67 -13.03
CA SER A 974 -34.92 -29.99 -12.77
C SER A 974 -35.96 -30.00 -11.65
N SER A 975 -35.92 -29.05 -10.72
CA SER A 975 -36.94 -28.90 -9.67
C SER A 975 -37.80 -27.63 -9.79
N SER A 976 -37.67 -26.86 -10.88
CA SER A 976 -38.43 -25.62 -11.11
C SER A 976 -39.93 -25.83 -11.23
N TYR A 977 -40.39 -27.01 -11.65
CA TYR A 977 -41.82 -27.33 -11.78
C TYR A 977 -42.55 -27.40 -10.43
N ARG A 978 -41.83 -27.54 -9.30
CA ARG A 978 -42.40 -27.68 -7.95
C ARG A 978 -42.91 -26.37 -7.37
N THR A 979 -42.42 -25.24 -7.89
CA THR A 979 -42.83 -23.91 -7.43
C THR A 979 -43.58 -23.18 -8.54
N ALA A 980 -44.90 -23.10 -8.37
CA ALA A 980 -45.79 -22.44 -9.32
C ALA A 980 -45.79 -20.90 -9.21
N ASN A 981 -45.36 -20.34 -8.07
CA ASN A 981 -45.25 -18.90 -7.85
C ASN A 981 -44.24 -18.66 -6.71
N TYR A 982 -43.09 -18.04 -7.02
CA TYR A 982 -42.05 -17.79 -6.03
C TYR A 982 -42.40 -16.64 -5.09
N SER A 983 -43.02 -15.56 -5.59
CA SER A 983 -43.52 -14.44 -4.80
C SER A 983 -44.43 -14.86 -3.65
N SER A 984 -45.30 -15.85 -3.88
CA SER A 984 -46.23 -16.36 -2.86
C SER A 984 -45.52 -16.96 -1.63
N MET A 985 -44.28 -17.42 -1.78
CA MET A 985 -43.48 -17.97 -0.68
C MET A 985 -43.00 -16.90 0.31
N PHE A 986 -43.14 -15.62 -0.03
CA PHE A 986 -42.79 -14.49 0.83
C PHE A 986 -44.00 -13.80 1.44
N GLU A 987 -45.23 -14.28 1.23
CA GLU A 987 -46.39 -13.79 1.98
C GLU A 987 -46.24 -14.09 3.48
N PRO A 988 -46.47 -13.13 4.41
CA PRO A 988 -47.04 -11.78 4.24
C PRO A 988 -46.04 -10.62 4.00
N LEU A 989 -44.72 -10.89 3.95
CA LEU A 989 -43.69 -9.83 3.81
C LEU A 989 -43.83 -8.98 2.54
N VAL A 990 -44.49 -9.50 1.50
CA VAL A 990 -44.71 -8.81 0.23
C VAL A 990 -46.03 -8.01 0.24
N SER A 991 -47.07 -8.48 0.94
CA SER A 991 -48.39 -7.85 0.95
C SER A 991 -48.56 -6.78 2.03
N GLU A 992 -47.84 -6.90 3.16
CA GLU A 992 -47.96 -5.96 4.28
C GLU A 992 -46.91 -4.83 4.21
N PRO A 993 -47.24 -3.60 4.65
CA PRO A 993 -46.26 -2.52 4.75
C PRO A 993 -45.19 -2.86 5.80
N TRP A 994 -43.97 -2.37 5.58
CA TRP A 994 -42.87 -2.61 6.51
C TRP A 994 -43.17 -2.11 7.92
N ASP A 995 -42.99 -3.00 8.90
CA ASP A 995 -42.81 -2.66 10.32
C ASP A 995 -41.31 -2.60 10.67
N LYS A 996 -40.96 -1.76 11.66
CA LYS A 996 -39.58 -1.58 12.14
C LYS A 996 -38.99 -2.87 12.70
N SER A 997 -39.79 -3.74 13.33
CA SER A 997 -39.30 -5.02 13.86
C SER A 997 -38.96 -6.00 12.73
N SER A 998 -39.82 -6.11 11.72
CA SER A 998 -39.64 -6.94 10.53
C SER A 998 -38.46 -6.47 9.68
N ALA A 999 -38.33 -5.16 9.44
CA ALA A 999 -37.19 -4.61 8.68
C ALA A 999 -35.84 -4.83 9.41
N LYS A 1000 -35.81 -4.67 10.75
CA LYS A 1000 -34.61 -4.96 11.57
C LYS A 1000 -34.29 -6.45 11.68
N SER A 1001 -35.25 -7.33 11.38
CA SER A 1001 -34.99 -8.77 11.35
C SER A 1001 -34.13 -9.16 10.15
N LEU A 1002 -34.31 -8.47 9.02
CA LEU A 1002 -33.57 -8.65 7.77
C LEU A 1002 -32.25 -7.86 7.75
N VAL A 1003 -32.29 -6.59 8.19
CA VAL A 1003 -31.14 -5.68 8.17
C VAL A 1003 -30.60 -5.51 9.59
N ARG A 1004 -29.50 -6.19 9.90
CA ARG A 1004 -28.84 -6.13 11.21
C ARG A 1004 -27.36 -6.47 11.10
N LEU A 1005 -26.56 -6.15 12.11
CA LEU A 1005 -25.16 -6.59 12.13
C LEU A 1005 -25.05 -8.10 12.35
N GLY A 1006 -24.12 -8.73 11.64
CA GLY A 1006 -23.89 -10.17 11.70
C GLY A 1006 -24.74 -10.96 10.70
N GLY A 1007 -25.08 -12.19 11.07
CA GLY A 1007 -25.84 -13.10 10.20
C GLY A 1007 -27.36 -12.98 10.31
N PRO A 1008 -28.13 -13.69 9.46
CA PRO A 1008 -29.58 -13.74 9.57
C PRO A 1008 -30.02 -14.30 10.92
N ARG A 1009 -31.21 -13.92 11.39
CA ARG A 1009 -31.78 -14.43 12.64
C ARG A 1009 -32.44 -15.79 12.35
N ASN A 1010 -32.09 -16.81 13.12
CA ASN A 1010 -32.79 -18.09 13.04
C ASN A 1010 -34.24 -17.87 13.51
N THR A 1011 -35.20 -18.09 12.61
CA THR A 1011 -36.60 -18.24 12.99
C THR A 1011 -36.77 -19.58 13.70
N PRO A 1012 -37.59 -19.67 14.77
CA PRO A 1012 -37.93 -20.95 15.39
C PRO A 1012 -38.55 -21.87 14.34
N GLU A 1013 -38.07 -23.10 14.24
CA GLU A 1013 -38.55 -24.06 13.25
C GLU A 1013 -39.97 -24.53 13.61
N GLY A 1014 -40.94 -24.16 12.78
CA GLY A 1014 -42.29 -24.73 12.83
C GLY A 1014 -42.29 -26.16 12.29
N LYS A 1015 -43.23 -27.01 12.73
CA LYS A 1015 -43.33 -28.42 12.30
C LYS A 1015 -43.47 -28.60 10.77
N GLU A 1016 -43.97 -27.58 10.05
CA GLU A 1016 -44.08 -27.59 8.59
C GLU A 1016 -42.76 -27.28 7.86
N ALA A 1017 -41.79 -26.66 8.54
CA ALA A 1017 -40.47 -26.36 7.98
C ALA A 1017 -39.61 -27.61 7.71
N ILE A 1018 -39.99 -28.77 8.28
CA ILE A 1018 -39.27 -30.05 8.12
C ILE A 1018 -39.41 -30.60 6.69
N LYS A 1019 -40.47 -30.24 5.96
CA LYS A 1019 -40.70 -30.71 4.58
C LYS A 1019 -40.05 -29.84 3.50
N ASN A 1020 -39.55 -28.65 3.85
CA ASN A 1020 -39.03 -27.68 2.90
C ASN A 1020 -37.51 -27.53 3.02
N ALA A 1021 -36.82 -27.44 1.89
CA ALA A 1021 -35.38 -27.24 1.84
C ALA A 1021 -35.04 -25.81 2.29
N LYS A 1022 -34.34 -25.70 3.41
CA LYS A 1022 -33.93 -24.43 4.01
C LYS A 1022 -32.61 -23.95 3.43
N LEU A 1023 -32.59 -22.73 2.93
CA LEU A 1023 -31.40 -22.03 2.46
C LEU A 1023 -31.18 -20.74 3.25
N LYS A 1024 -29.92 -20.33 3.38
CA LYS A 1024 -29.51 -19.17 4.16
C LYS A 1024 -28.88 -18.14 3.24
N MET A 1025 -29.51 -16.97 3.12
CA MET A 1025 -28.93 -15.82 2.46
C MET A 1025 -28.19 -14.93 3.46
N GLN A 1026 -26.92 -14.67 3.19
CA GLN A 1026 -26.08 -13.76 3.96
C GLN A 1026 -25.75 -12.51 3.14
N MET A 1027 -26.06 -11.35 3.71
CA MET A 1027 -25.69 -10.08 3.10
C MET A 1027 -24.29 -9.64 3.53
N HIS A 1028 -23.50 -9.21 2.55
CA HIS A 1028 -22.19 -8.61 2.71
C HIS A 1028 -22.22 -7.19 2.13
N LEU A 1029 -21.75 -6.23 2.92
CA LEU A 1029 -21.64 -4.82 2.57
C LEU A 1029 -20.16 -4.45 2.58
N ARG A 1030 -19.63 -4.07 1.42
CA ARG A 1030 -18.24 -3.64 1.29
C ARG A 1030 -18.15 -2.13 1.53
N GLY A 1031 -17.15 -1.69 2.29
CA GLY A 1031 -16.89 -0.27 2.52
C GLY A 1031 -15.85 -0.02 3.60
N TYR A 1032 -15.51 1.26 3.80
CA TYR A 1032 -14.64 1.70 4.87
C TYR A 1032 -15.31 1.51 6.24
N ALA A 1033 -14.61 0.83 7.14
CA ALA A 1033 -15.02 0.64 8.52
C ALA A 1033 -13.83 0.72 9.48
N MET A 1034 -14.11 1.13 10.71
CA MET A 1034 -13.20 1.08 11.85
C MET A 1034 -13.65 -0.05 12.76
N SER A 1035 -13.00 -1.21 12.65
CA SER A 1035 -13.35 -2.41 13.40
C SER A 1035 -12.10 -3.24 13.66
N VAL A 1036 -12.06 -3.88 14.82
CA VAL A 1036 -11.09 -4.93 15.14
C VAL A 1036 -11.43 -6.18 14.33
N VAL A 1037 -10.43 -6.70 13.60
CA VAL A 1037 -10.57 -7.92 12.76
C VAL A 1037 -9.52 -8.95 13.13
N GLY A 1038 -8.29 -8.53 13.45
CA GLY A 1038 -7.16 -9.43 13.69
C GLY A 1038 -6.44 -9.21 15.03
N TRP A 1039 -5.55 -10.14 15.37
CA TRP A 1039 -4.74 -10.09 16.60
C TRP A 1039 -3.89 -8.81 16.72
N PHE A 1040 -3.43 -8.27 15.59
CA PHE A 1040 -2.61 -7.06 15.55
C PHE A 1040 -3.39 -5.82 16.00
N ASP A 1041 -4.70 -5.75 15.72
CA ASP A 1041 -5.54 -4.64 16.18
C ASP A 1041 -5.68 -4.65 17.72
N TYR A 1042 -5.76 -5.85 18.33
CA TYR A 1042 -5.74 -6.01 19.78
C TYR A 1042 -4.39 -5.60 20.40
N LEU A 1043 -3.28 -5.89 19.73
CA LEU A 1043 -1.96 -5.39 20.15
C LEU A 1043 -1.91 -3.85 20.13
N CYS A 1044 -2.45 -3.21 19.09
CA CYS A 1044 -2.55 -1.75 18.99
C CYS A 1044 -3.38 -1.16 20.14
N ILE A 1045 -4.51 -1.80 20.47
CA ILE A 1045 -5.36 -1.40 21.60
C ILE A 1045 -4.59 -1.53 22.92
N ALA A 1046 -3.88 -2.63 23.14
CA ALA A 1046 -3.11 -2.85 24.37
C ALA A 1046 -2.02 -1.77 24.57
N VAL A 1047 -1.34 -1.36 23.50
CA VAL A 1047 -0.32 -0.30 23.54
C VAL A 1047 -0.92 1.05 23.95
N LEU A 1048 -1.98 1.50 23.27
CA LEU A 1048 -2.64 2.78 23.58
C LEU A 1048 -3.30 2.78 24.97
N LEU A 1049 -3.88 1.64 25.37
CA LEU A 1049 -4.47 1.47 26.70
C LEU A 1049 -3.39 1.54 27.79
N THR A 1050 -2.22 0.91 27.58
CA THR A 1050 -1.10 0.96 28.53
C THR A 1050 -0.61 2.40 28.75
N HIS A 1051 -0.49 3.20 27.68
CA HIS A 1051 -0.18 4.61 27.80
C HIS A 1051 -1.25 5.37 28.61
N ALA A 1052 -2.53 5.18 28.29
CA ALA A 1052 -3.63 5.85 29.00
C ALA A 1052 -3.63 5.50 30.49
N VAL A 1053 -3.37 4.24 30.87
CA VAL A 1053 -3.25 3.81 32.26
C VAL A 1053 -2.08 4.48 32.97
N ILE A 1054 -0.89 4.54 32.34
CA ILE A 1054 0.29 5.23 32.91
C ILE A 1054 -0.02 6.72 33.12
N ALA A 1055 -0.63 7.37 32.14
CA ALA A 1055 -0.95 8.79 32.17
C ALA A 1055 -2.01 9.11 33.25
N LEU A 1056 -3.03 8.27 33.41
CA LEU A 1056 -4.03 8.37 34.47
C LEU A 1056 -3.41 8.16 35.85
N ALA A 1057 -2.59 7.12 36.03
CA ALA A 1057 -1.90 6.83 37.28
C ALA A 1057 -0.98 8.00 37.69
N HIS A 1058 -0.24 8.57 36.74
CA HIS A 1058 0.61 9.73 36.98
C HIS A 1058 -0.21 10.98 37.35
N SER A 1059 -1.34 11.21 36.68
CA SER A 1059 -2.25 12.32 36.98
C SER A 1059 -2.84 12.20 38.39
N ILE A 1060 -3.30 11.01 38.78
CA ILE A 1060 -3.78 10.73 40.14
C ILE A 1060 -2.66 10.97 41.17
N TRP A 1061 -1.45 10.50 40.87
CA TRP A 1061 -0.29 10.66 41.76
C TRP A 1061 0.05 12.13 42.01
N ILE A 1062 0.12 12.95 40.95
CA ILE A 1062 0.41 14.39 41.04
C ILE A 1062 -0.69 15.13 41.80
N VAL A 1063 -1.96 14.83 41.53
CA VAL A 1063 -3.09 15.49 42.21
C VAL A 1063 -3.12 15.14 43.70
N TRP A 1064 -2.74 13.92 44.07
CA TRP A 1064 -2.70 13.49 45.47
C TRP A 1064 -1.51 14.10 46.23
N HIS A 1065 -0.31 14.13 45.64
CA HIS A 1065 0.89 14.63 46.34
C HIS A 1065 1.03 16.16 46.31
N GLU A 1066 0.24 16.85 45.48
CA GLU A 1066 0.16 18.31 45.32
C GLU A 1066 1.48 19.01 44.93
N LYS A 1067 2.55 18.25 44.70
CA LYS A 1067 3.90 18.71 44.38
C LYS A 1067 4.15 18.67 42.89
N THR A 1068 4.44 19.83 42.31
CA THR A 1068 4.79 19.93 40.88
C THR A 1068 5.96 20.88 40.65
N SER A 1069 6.79 20.66 39.61
CA SER A 1069 7.97 21.49 39.29
C SER A 1069 8.10 21.88 37.81
N ASP A 1070 8.42 23.16 37.52
CA ASP A 1070 8.74 23.70 36.18
C ASP A 1070 10.27 23.86 35.96
N ALA A 1071 11.08 23.32 36.88
CA ALA A 1071 12.54 23.46 36.83
C ALA A 1071 13.19 22.36 35.99
N TRP A 1072 14.16 22.71 35.16
CA TRP A 1072 14.97 21.77 34.36
C TRP A 1072 14.17 20.94 33.37
N GLU A 1073 13.11 21.52 32.80
CA GLU A 1073 12.35 20.89 31.72
C GLU A 1073 13.10 20.89 30.38
N ASN A 1074 14.09 21.77 30.24
CA ASN A 1074 14.97 21.87 29.08
C ASN A 1074 16.43 21.61 29.44
N ILE A 1075 17.18 20.99 28.51
CA ILE A 1075 18.61 20.72 28.68
C ILE A 1075 19.42 22.00 28.95
N THR A 1076 18.98 23.14 28.43
CA THR A 1076 19.60 24.45 28.64
C THR A 1076 19.51 24.89 30.10
N GLU A 1077 18.41 24.60 30.78
CA GLU A 1077 18.25 24.93 32.20
C GLU A 1077 19.11 24.01 33.08
N LEU A 1078 19.20 22.73 32.69
CA LEU A 1078 20.09 21.80 33.36
C LEU A 1078 21.57 22.19 33.15
N MET A 1079 21.96 22.60 31.94
CA MET A 1079 23.28 23.14 31.65
C MET A 1079 23.57 24.42 32.43
N ALA A 1080 22.58 25.32 32.55
CA ALA A 1080 22.72 26.54 33.36
C ALA A 1080 22.91 26.20 34.84
N LEU A 1081 22.19 25.20 35.37
CA LEU A 1081 22.43 24.69 36.72
C LEU A 1081 23.87 24.14 36.86
N CYS A 1082 24.32 23.31 35.92
CA CYS A 1082 25.68 22.77 35.93
C CYS A 1082 26.75 23.87 35.90
N LEU A 1083 26.57 24.91 35.07
CA LEU A 1083 27.52 26.02 34.95
C LEU A 1083 27.57 26.89 36.22
N ASN A 1084 26.46 26.99 36.94
CA ASN A 1084 26.37 27.73 38.20
C ASN A 1084 26.74 26.88 39.42
N SER A 1085 27.05 25.59 39.23
CA SER A 1085 27.48 24.69 40.29
C SER A 1085 29.00 24.75 40.45
N GLU A 1086 29.49 24.43 41.66
CA GLU A 1086 30.93 24.38 41.92
C GLU A 1086 31.62 23.33 41.04
N ARG A 1087 32.88 23.61 40.68
CA ARG A 1087 33.62 22.73 39.77
C ARG A 1087 34.02 21.41 40.45
N PRO A 1088 34.00 20.27 39.74
CA PRO A 1088 34.30 18.95 40.30
C PRO A 1088 35.68 18.81 40.96
N ASP A 1089 36.69 19.50 40.42
CA ASP A 1089 38.08 19.53 40.92
C ASP A 1089 38.20 20.17 42.30
N LEU A 1090 37.34 21.15 42.62
CA LEU A 1090 37.29 21.80 43.94
C LEU A 1090 36.55 20.96 44.98
N THR A 1091 35.82 19.93 44.55
CA THR A 1091 34.97 19.08 45.40
C THR A 1091 35.55 17.68 45.62
N GLY A 1092 36.70 17.36 45.01
CA GLY A 1092 37.37 16.06 45.13
C GLY A 1092 36.81 14.96 44.22
N GLU A 1093 36.19 15.33 43.10
CA GLU A 1093 35.54 14.41 42.16
C GLU A 1093 36.26 14.39 40.80
N ASP A 1094 37.48 13.86 40.82
CA ASP A 1094 38.40 13.85 39.67
C ASP A 1094 37.89 13.01 38.48
N GLU A 1095 36.93 12.10 38.69
CA GLU A 1095 36.36 11.23 37.64
C GLU A 1095 35.62 12.00 36.52
N LEU A 1096 35.16 13.23 36.80
CA LEU A 1096 34.54 14.11 35.80
C LEU A 1096 35.53 15.04 35.11
N SER A 1097 36.80 15.03 35.51
CA SER A 1097 37.84 15.83 34.86
C SER A 1097 37.96 15.43 33.38
N ASN A 1098 38.07 16.43 32.49
CA ASN A 1098 38.18 16.25 31.03
C ASN A 1098 36.96 15.65 30.30
N THR A 1099 35.78 15.56 30.93
CA THR A 1099 34.55 15.07 30.28
C THR A 1099 33.87 16.08 29.34
N SER A 1100 34.42 17.30 29.21
CA SER A 1100 33.86 18.39 28.37
C SER A 1100 33.83 18.08 26.86
N ALA A 1101 34.63 17.11 26.40
CA ALA A 1101 34.62 16.61 25.03
C ALA A 1101 33.68 15.40 24.81
N GLY A 1102 33.03 14.90 25.87
CA GLY A 1102 32.18 13.71 25.88
C GLY A 1102 32.75 12.57 26.73
N VAL A 1103 31.92 11.56 27.01
CA VAL A 1103 32.28 10.41 27.86
C VAL A 1103 32.48 9.16 26.99
N ARG A 1104 33.65 8.51 27.10
CA ARG A 1104 33.97 7.27 26.36
C ARG A 1104 33.86 5.99 27.21
N THR A 1105 33.99 6.10 28.52
CA THR A 1105 33.98 4.97 29.45
C THR A 1105 32.67 4.92 30.24
N TRP A 1106 32.32 3.75 30.76
CA TRP A 1106 31.06 3.57 31.50
C TRP A 1106 31.14 4.13 32.94
N MET A 1107 32.35 4.32 33.47
CA MET A 1107 32.57 4.73 34.85
C MET A 1107 31.97 6.12 35.18
N PRO A 1108 32.23 7.19 34.40
CA PRO A 1108 31.67 8.52 34.70
C PRO A 1108 30.15 8.57 34.58
N THR A 1109 29.55 7.77 33.69
CA THR A 1109 28.08 7.71 33.54
C THR A 1109 27.37 7.06 34.74
N ARG A 1110 28.08 6.32 35.60
CA ARG A 1110 27.53 5.69 36.81
C ARG A 1110 27.59 6.60 38.04
N GLN A 1111 28.31 7.72 37.96
CA GLN A 1111 28.49 8.64 39.07
C GLN A 1111 27.15 9.32 39.41
N VAL A 1112 26.79 9.30 40.69
CA VAL A 1112 25.49 9.77 41.17
C VAL A 1112 25.54 11.27 41.41
N GLY A 1113 24.54 11.98 40.91
CA GLY A 1113 24.31 13.39 41.18
C GLY A 1113 22.99 13.67 41.89
N TRP A 1114 22.96 14.72 42.70
CA TRP A 1114 21.78 15.24 43.39
C TRP A 1114 21.81 16.77 43.41
N VAL A 1115 20.67 17.40 43.66
CA VAL A 1115 20.58 18.85 43.80
C VAL A 1115 20.38 19.23 45.26
N GLU A 1116 21.15 20.21 45.72
CA GLU A 1116 21.08 20.78 47.06
C GLU A 1116 21.04 22.31 47.04
N ALA A 1117 20.57 22.91 48.14
CA ALA A 1117 20.57 24.35 48.34
C ALA A 1117 21.81 24.76 49.15
N TYR A 1118 22.57 25.73 48.64
CA TYR A 1118 23.78 26.27 49.25
C TYR A 1118 23.62 27.77 49.58
N LYS A 1119 24.17 28.21 50.72
CA LYS A 1119 24.16 29.62 51.12
C LYS A 1119 25.43 30.31 50.61
N SER A 1120 25.30 31.24 49.66
CA SER A 1120 26.43 31.99 49.11
C SER A 1120 27.12 32.84 50.19
N ARG A 1121 28.46 32.78 50.24
CA ARG A 1121 29.33 33.56 51.15
C ARG A 1121 29.56 35.01 50.70
N ASP A 1122 29.08 35.42 49.54
CA ASP A 1122 29.37 36.74 48.95
C ASP A 1122 28.69 37.93 49.67
N ALA A 1123 28.00 37.69 50.80
CA ALA A 1123 27.42 38.73 51.64
C ALA A 1123 28.34 39.22 52.78
N ALA A 1124 29.55 38.65 52.95
CA ALA A 1124 30.45 39.04 54.04
C ALA A 1124 31.26 40.33 53.77
N SER A 1125 31.27 40.84 52.53
CA SER A 1125 32.09 42.01 52.15
C SER A 1125 31.29 43.33 52.01
N ALA A 1126 29.99 43.32 52.30
CA ALA A 1126 29.13 44.52 52.22
C ALA A 1126 28.46 44.77 53.58
N MET A 1127 29.27 45.17 54.56
CA MET A 1127 28.80 45.61 55.86
C MET A 1127 28.35 47.07 55.77
N THR A 1128 27.08 47.29 55.40
CA THR A 1128 26.22 48.37 55.94
C THR A 1128 24.77 48.23 55.44
N CYS A 1129 23.84 48.27 56.39
CA CYS A 1129 22.39 48.50 56.32
C CYS A 1129 21.41 47.32 56.11
N SER A 1130 20.68 47.04 57.20
CA SER A 1130 19.39 46.36 57.45
C SER A 1130 18.95 45.13 56.62
N SER A 1131 18.60 44.07 57.36
CA SER A 1131 17.86 42.85 56.99
C SER A 1131 18.42 42.05 55.81
N THR A 1132 19.50 41.31 56.06
CA THR A 1132 20.03 40.30 55.14
C THR A 1132 19.19 39.02 55.19
N GLU A 1133 18.23 38.92 54.26
CA GLU A 1133 17.61 37.65 53.90
C GLU A 1133 18.69 36.78 53.22
N TYR A 1134 19.24 35.79 53.94
CA TYR A 1134 20.24 34.88 53.39
C TYR A 1134 19.67 34.13 52.18
N ARG A 1135 20.26 34.33 51.01
CA ARG A 1135 19.79 33.78 49.74
C ARG A 1135 20.39 32.39 49.49
N GLU A 1136 19.52 31.40 49.37
CA GLU A 1136 19.90 30.03 48.99
C GLU A 1136 19.97 29.90 47.45
N GLN A 1137 21.09 29.39 46.94
CA GLN A 1137 21.32 29.08 45.52
C GLN A 1137 21.35 27.56 45.34
N LEU A 1138 20.82 27.03 44.24
CA LEU A 1138 20.85 25.60 43.95
C LEU A 1138 22.17 25.21 43.29
N GLN A 1139 22.74 24.09 43.74
CA GLN A 1139 23.93 23.48 43.14
C GLN A 1139 23.67 22.00 42.85
N LEU A 1140 24.11 21.56 41.67
CA LEU A 1140 24.19 20.15 41.29
C LEU A 1140 25.52 19.59 41.80
N ARG A 1141 25.44 18.59 42.68
CA ARG A 1141 26.60 17.87 43.20
C ARG A 1141 26.69 16.49 42.56
N PHE A 1142 27.91 15.99 42.46
CA PHE A 1142 28.22 14.61 42.09
C PHE A 1142 29.10 14.02 43.19
N GLY A 1143 28.96 12.73 43.49
CA GLY A 1143 29.89 12.07 44.41
C GLY A 1143 29.30 11.01 45.32
N ARG A 1144 30.02 10.74 46.41
CA ARG A 1144 29.80 9.57 47.30
C ARG A 1144 28.81 9.79 48.46
N GLY A 1145 28.20 10.96 48.63
CA GLY A 1145 27.17 11.19 49.66
C GLY A 1145 26.78 12.66 49.89
N ARG A 1146 25.58 12.89 50.44
CA ARG A 1146 25.02 14.22 50.78
C ARG A 1146 25.69 14.85 52.00
N HIS A 1147 25.84 16.18 51.98
CA HIS A 1147 26.26 16.97 53.14
C HIS A 1147 25.04 17.28 54.04
N THR A 1148 25.11 16.95 55.34
CA THR A 1148 23.97 17.09 56.26
C THR A 1148 23.98 18.37 57.09
N LYS A 1149 25.13 19.05 57.26
CA LYS A 1149 25.29 20.46 57.69
C LYS A 1149 26.78 20.80 57.78
N GLY A 1150 27.22 21.92 57.19
CA GLY A 1150 28.65 22.30 57.21
C GLY A 1150 29.55 21.31 56.47
N THR A 1151 30.78 21.08 56.95
CA THR A 1151 31.74 20.14 56.36
C THR A 1151 31.46 18.66 56.71
N GLU A 1152 30.46 18.37 57.55
CA GLU A 1152 30.10 16.99 57.92
C GLU A 1152 29.32 16.28 56.80
N ARG A 1153 29.74 15.05 56.50
CA ARG A 1153 29.11 14.13 55.53
C ARG A 1153 28.17 13.18 56.27
N ASP A 1154 27.08 12.79 55.63
CA ASP A 1154 26.11 11.83 56.19
C ASP A 1154 26.80 10.50 56.57
N SER A 1155 26.75 10.13 57.85
CA SER A 1155 27.43 8.96 58.42
C SER A 1155 26.78 7.63 58.02
N GLN A 1156 25.56 7.65 57.46
CA GLN A 1156 24.92 6.47 56.86
C GLN A 1156 25.41 6.19 55.42
N PHE A 1157 26.24 7.07 54.85
CA PHE A 1157 26.70 7.05 53.47
C PHE A 1157 28.24 6.94 53.39
N GLN A 1158 28.82 5.95 54.08
CA GLN A 1158 30.25 5.61 53.97
C GLN A 1158 30.46 4.36 53.11
N VAL A 1159 31.36 4.44 52.12
CA VAL A 1159 31.94 3.27 51.45
C VAL A 1159 33.46 3.42 51.51
N GLU A 1160 34.11 2.39 52.07
CA GLU A 1160 35.57 2.30 52.21
C GLU A 1160 36.31 2.50 50.89
N VAL A 1161 37.38 3.28 50.97
CA VAL A 1161 38.36 3.45 49.91
C VAL A 1161 39.21 2.19 49.84
N LYS A 1162 39.01 1.36 48.81
CA LYS A 1162 40.06 0.51 48.23
C LYS A 1162 39.64 -0.02 46.85
N ALA A 1163 40.23 0.56 45.81
CA ALA A 1163 40.57 -0.16 44.59
C ALA A 1163 41.76 0.58 43.96
N GLU A 1164 42.94 0.00 44.09
CA GLU A 1164 44.15 0.44 43.42
C GLU A 1164 43.95 0.47 41.90
N TYR A 1165 44.57 1.47 41.27
CA TYR A 1165 44.77 1.51 39.83
C TYR A 1165 45.56 0.27 39.39
N GLY A 1166 44.89 -0.64 38.68
CA GLY A 1166 45.49 -1.84 38.12
C GLY A 1166 44.87 -2.18 36.76
N ARG A 1167 45.73 -2.22 35.73
CA ARG A 1167 45.56 -2.69 34.35
C ARG A 1167 44.27 -3.45 34.02
N LEU A 1168 43.62 -3.03 32.92
CA LEU A 1168 43.37 -3.85 31.72
C LEU A 1168 43.14 -2.95 30.51
#